data_AF-A0A9F2QTP5-F1
#
_entry.id   AF-A0A9F2QTP5-F1
#
_cell.length_a   1.000
_cell.length_b   1.000
_cell.length_c   1.000
_cell.angle_alpha   90.00
_cell.angle_beta   90.00
_cell.angle_gamma   90.00
#
_symmetry.space_group_name_H-M   'P 1'
#
loop_
_entity.id
_entity.type
_entity.pdbx_description
1 polymer ?
#
loop_
_entity_poly.entity_id
_entity_poly.type
_entity_poly.pdbx_seq_one_letter_code
_entity_poly.pdbx_strand_id
1 'polypeptide(L)'
;MSGIFSYLDPRRIQWGATWYAMHSRILRTKPVESMLEGTGTTTHGTKLAQVLTTVDLVSLGVGSCVGTGMYVVSGLVAKEMAGPGVIVSFIIAAVASILSGVCYAEFGVRVPKTTGSAYTYSYVTVGEFVAFFIGWNLILEYLIGTAAGASALSSMFDSLANHTISHWMIDSVGTLNGLGKGEESYPDLLALVIAVIVTIIVALGVKNSVGFNNVLNVINLAVWIFIMIAGFIYVNGENWAEGQFLPFGWSGVLQGAATCFYAFIGFDIIATTGEEAKSPNTSIPYAITASLVICLVAYVSVSIILTLMVPYNDIDTESPLMEMFAAHGFYVAKFIVAIGSVAGLTVSLLGSLFPMPRVIYAMAGDGLLFRFLAHVSSYTETPVVACIVSGFLAALLSLLVSLRDLIEMMSIGTLLAYTLVSVCVLLLRYQPESDIDGFVKFLSEEHTKKKEGILADCEKEVCSPVSEGEEFAGPPTNTCGAKNLPSLGDNEMLIGKSDKSTYNINHPNYGTVDMTSGIEADESENIYLIKLKKLIGPRYYTMRIHLGLPGKMDRPTAATGQTVTTCVLLLFVLMFVFCSFIIFGVDYLYDQSWWAILLVVLMVLLIIMLVFVILQQPENPKKLPYMAPCLPFVPAFAMLVNIYLMLKLSKITWIRFAVWCFV
;
A
#
# COMPACT_ATOMS: atom_id res chain seq x y z
N MET A 1 -3.24 27.42 51.84
CA MET A 1 -3.96 26.15 51.53
C MET A 1 -5.37 26.36 50.94
N SER A 2 -5.94 27.56 50.88
CA SER A 2 -7.32 27.78 50.39
C SER A 2 -7.49 27.94 48.86
N GLY A 3 -6.43 28.25 48.10
CA GLY A 3 -6.53 28.52 46.65
C GLY A 3 -6.41 27.32 45.71
N ILE A 4 -6.01 26.14 46.22
CA ILE A 4 -5.81 24.93 45.40
C ILE A 4 -7.09 24.10 45.30
N PHE A 5 -7.92 24.09 46.35
CA PHE A 5 -9.18 23.35 46.37
C PHE A 5 -10.29 23.94 45.47
N SER A 6 -10.19 25.21 45.04
CA SER A 6 -11.14 25.80 44.08
C SER A 6 -10.97 25.31 42.63
N TYR A 7 -9.87 24.62 42.31
CA TYR A 7 -9.66 23.95 41.02
C TYR A 7 -10.12 22.49 40.99
N LEU A 8 -10.52 21.93 42.15
CA LEU A 8 -10.92 20.54 42.32
C LEU A 8 -12.43 20.40 42.63
N ASP A 9 -13.27 21.20 41.97
CA ASP A 9 -14.73 21.02 42.01
C ASP A 9 -15.16 20.02 40.90
N PRO A 10 -15.51 18.76 41.23
CA PRO A 10 -15.91 17.76 40.24
C PRO A 10 -17.23 18.09 39.53
N ARG A 11 -17.94 19.15 39.92
CA ARG A 11 -19.17 19.62 39.25
C ARG A 11 -18.91 20.49 38.02
N ARG A 12 -17.67 20.95 37.78
CA ARG A 12 -17.32 21.74 36.58
C ARG A 12 -16.82 20.90 35.40
N ILE A 13 -16.46 19.64 35.60
CA ILE A 13 -16.10 18.74 34.51
C ILE A 13 -17.41 18.22 33.90
N GLN A 14 -17.93 18.92 32.89
CA GLN A 14 -18.91 18.34 31.99
C GLN A 14 -18.23 17.19 31.23
N TRP A 15 -18.32 15.98 31.76
CA TRP A 15 -17.74 14.78 31.14
C TRP A 15 -18.17 14.64 29.68
N GLY A 16 -19.42 14.99 29.34
CA GLY A 16 -19.87 15.11 27.95
C GLY A 16 -19.04 16.09 27.12
N ALA A 17 -18.94 17.37 27.51
CA ALA A 17 -18.17 18.37 26.75
C ALA A 17 -16.67 18.05 26.69
N THR A 18 -16.11 17.48 27.75
CA THR A 18 -14.70 17.07 27.82
C THR A 18 -14.43 15.84 26.94
N TRP A 19 -15.36 14.88 26.91
CA TRP A 19 -15.35 13.72 26.03
C TRP A 19 -15.53 14.14 24.56
N TYR A 20 -16.49 15.01 24.24
CA TYR A 20 -16.65 15.56 22.89
C TYR A 20 -15.42 16.35 22.43
N ALA A 21 -14.79 17.14 23.31
CA ALA A 21 -13.55 17.85 23.01
C ALA A 21 -12.34 16.91 22.83
N MET A 22 -12.28 15.82 23.58
CA MET A 22 -11.24 14.80 23.44
C MET A 22 -11.45 13.99 22.14
N HIS A 23 -12.68 13.56 21.87
CA HIS A 23 -13.10 12.86 20.66
C HIS A 23 -12.86 13.69 19.39
N SER A 24 -13.19 14.99 19.42
CA SER A 24 -12.93 15.91 18.29
C SER A 24 -11.45 16.22 18.07
N ARG A 25 -10.60 16.07 19.10
CA ARG A 25 -9.13 16.15 18.97
C ARG A 25 -8.54 14.85 18.43
N ILE A 26 -8.98 13.70 18.94
CA ILE A 26 -8.54 12.35 18.53
C ILE A 26 -8.92 12.06 17.07
N LEU A 27 -10.11 12.50 16.63
CA LEU A 27 -10.62 12.33 15.27
C LEU A 27 -10.51 13.61 14.43
N ARG A 28 -9.57 14.49 14.77
CA ARG A 28 -9.28 15.66 13.93
C ARG A 28 -8.79 15.16 12.57
N THR A 29 -9.53 15.41 11.50
CA THR A 29 -9.00 15.24 10.14
C THR A 29 -8.07 16.41 9.82
N LYS A 30 -7.05 16.17 8.99
CA LYS A 30 -6.16 17.23 8.55
C LYS A 30 -6.93 18.14 7.59
N PRO A 31 -7.21 19.42 7.93
CA PRO A 31 -7.90 20.31 7.00
C PRO A 31 -6.98 20.52 5.79
N VAL A 32 -7.52 20.40 4.58
CA VAL A 32 -6.77 20.47 3.33
C VAL A 32 -5.96 21.78 3.26
N GLU A 33 -6.51 22.87 3.79
CA GLU A 33 -5.87 24.17 3.87
C GLU A 33 -4.56 24.17 4.69
N SER A 34 -4.42 23.31 5.69
CA SER A 34 -3.13 23.18 6.40
C SER A 34 -2.03 22.53 5.56
N MET A 35 -2.40 21.81 4.50
CA MET A 35 -1.45 21.33 3.48
C MET A 35 -1.07 22.44 2.48
N LEU A 36 -1.85 23.53 2.38
CA LEU A 36 -1.48 24.72 1.59
C LEU A 36 -0.30 25.47 2.24
N GLU A 37 -0.39 25.80 3.54
CA GLU A 37 0.60 26.67 4.19
C GLU A 37 1.99 26.02 4.30
N GLY A 38 2.04 24.72 4.63
CA GLY A 38 3.31 23.96 4.65
C GLY A 38 4.02 23.88 3.30
N THR A 39 3.30 24.13 2.20
CA THR A 39 3.83 24.08 0.83
C THR A 39 3.95 25.48 0.18
N GLY A 40 3.34 26.51 0.76
CA GLY A 40 3.08 27.79 0.09
C GLY A 40 3.76 29.03 0.68
N THR A 41 4.11 29.05 1.97
CA THR A 41 4.50 30.30 2.67
C THR A 41 5.68 30.19 3.65
N THR A 42 6.44 29.09 3.64
CA THR A 42 7.70 29.01 4.40
C THR A 42 8.90 28.59 3.55
N THR A 43 10.01 29.31 3.70
CA THR A 43 11.24 29.26 2.89
C THR A 43 12.08 27.99 3.06
N HIS A 44 11.51 26.90 3.59
CA HIS A 44 12.24 25.69 4.02
C HIS A 44 11.55 24.35 3.69
N GLY A 45 10.50 24.31 2.86
CA GLY A 45 9.88 23.07 2.37
C GLY A 45 10.46 22.59 1.04
N THR A 46 11.56 21.83 1.06
CA THR A 46 12.14 21.23 -0.16
C THR A 46 11.31 20.04 -0.65
N LYS A 47 10.72 20.14 -1.85
CA LYS A 47 9.98 19.04 -2.51
C LYS A 47 10.95 17.92 -2.95
N LEU A 48 10.53 16.65 -2.84
CA LEU A 48 11.30 15.50 -3.31
C LEU A 48 11.44 15.50 -4.85
N ALA A 49 12.54 14.94 -5.36
CA ALA A 49 12.86 14.93 -6.79
C ALA A 49 12.13 13.82 -7.57
N GLN A 50 11.46 14.17 -8.66
CA GLN A 50 10.69 13.23 -9.50
C GLN A 50 11.59 12.42 -10.45
N VAL A 51 12.24 11.38 -9.91
CA VAL A 51 13.26 10.59 -10.64
C VAL A 51 12.76 9.24 -11.17
N LEU A 52 11.79 8.61 -10.51
CA LEU A 52 11.39 7.21 -10.75
C LEU A 52 10.53 7.06 -12.02
N THR A 53 10.89 6.09 -12.87
CA THR A 53 10.08 5.64 -14.01
C THR A 53 9.18 4.46 -13.61
N THR A 54 8.22 4.10 -14.47
CA THR A 54 7.36 2.92 -14.26
C THR A 54 8.17 1.62 -14.11
N VAL A 55 9.29 1.49 -14.82
CA VAL A 55 10.16 0.30 -14.73
C VAL A 55 10.89 0.26 -13.39
N ASP A 56 11.35 1.42 -12.90
CA ASP A 56 11.97 1.52 -11.56
C ASP A 56 10.97 1.16 -10.47
N LEU A 57 9.71 1.59 -10.58
CA LEU A 57 8.66 1.23 -9.63
C LEU A 57 8.31 -0.27 -9.66
N VAL A 58 8.23 -0.89 -10.85
CA VAL A 58 8.07 -2.36 -10.96
C VAL A 58 9.26 -3.07 -10.32
N SER A 59 10.49 -2.61 -10.60
CA SER A 59 11.72 -3.18 -10.05
C SER A 59 11.81 -3.02 -8.53
N LEU A 60 11.40 -1.88 -7.97
CA LEU A 60 11.30 -1.65 -6.53
C LEU A 60 10.27 -2.60 -5.89
N GLY A 61 9.07 -2.75 -6.46
CA GLY A 61 8.05 -3.66 -5.93
C GLY A 61 8.46 -5.14 -6.02
N VAL A 62 8.93 -5.60 -7.19
CA VAL A 62 9.43 -6.97 -7.36
C VAL A 62 10.62 -7.23 -6.45
N GLY A 63 11.55 -6.28 -6.37
CA GLY A 63 12.74 -6.41 -5.55
C GLY A 63 12.46 -6.42 -4.04
N SER A 64 11.52 -5.59 -3.57
CA SER A 64 11.14 -5.55 -2.16
C SER A 64 10.53 -6.88 -1.71
N CYS A 65 9.64 -7.45 -2.52
CA CYS A 65 9.00 -8.73 -2.26
C CYS A 65 10.00 -9.91 -2.43
N VAL A 66 10.62 -10.04 -3.61
CA VAL A 66 11.42 -11.21 -4.04
C VAL A 66 12.83 -11.21 -3.42
N GLY A 67 12.87 -11.33 -2.10
CA GLY A 67 14.09 -11.54 -1.32
C GLY A 67 13.87 -12.64 -0.28
N THR A 68 13.70 -12.24 0.97
CA THR A 68 13.52 -13.13 2.14
C THR A 68 12.36 -14.12 1.95
N GLY A 69 11.28 -13.67 1.33
CA GLY A 69 10.13 -14.51 0.96
C GLY A 69 10.50 -15.69 0.07
N MET A 70 11.39 -15.48 -0.91
CA MET A 70 11.78 -16.51 -1.89
C MET A 70 12.85 -17.45 -1.32
N TYR A 71 13.91 -16.85 -0.77
CA TYR A 71 15.11 -17.58 -0.38
C TYR A 71 15.02 -18.29 0.97
N VAL A 72 14.13 -17.85 1.87
CA VAL A 72 14.00 -18.41 3.23
C VAL A 72 12.59 -18.95 3.48
N VAL A 73 11.56 -18.10 3.35
CA VAL A 73 10.19 -18.46 3.79
C VAL A 73 9.60 -19.64 3.02
N SER A 74 9.90 -19.78 1.73
CA SER A 74 9.48 -20.95 0.94
C SER A 74 9.90 -22.29 1.55
N GLY A 75 11.14 -22.40 2.07
CA GLY A 75 11.61 -23.64 2.70
C GLY A 75 11.13 -23.82 4.13
N LEU A 76 11.11 -22.75 4.92
CA LEU A 76 10.57 -22.76 6.28
C LEU A 76 9.12 -23.28 6.32
N VAL A 77 8.26 -22.74 5.45
CA VAL A 77 6.84 -23.16 5.39
C VAL A 77 6.69 -24.56 4.79
N ALA A 78 7.52 -24.94 3.82
CA ALA A 78 7.52 -26.30 3.27
C ALA A 78 7.87 -27.34 4.34
N LYS A 79 8.93 -27.11 5.13
CA LYS A 79 9.38 -28.05 6.17
C LYS A 79 8.44 -28.11 7.37
N GLU A 80 8.09 -26.96 7.94
CA GLU A 80 7.49 -26.89 9.28
C GLU A 80 5.95 -26.79 9.30
N MET A 81 5.31 -26.42 8.19
CA MET A 81 3.88 -26.04 8.20
C MET A 81 3.01 -26.72 7.14
N ALA A 82 3.48 -26.82 5.89
CA ALA A 82 2.60 -27.15 4.76
C ALA A 82 3.04 -28.34 3.89
N GLY A 83 4.31 -28.76 3.95
CA GLY A 83 4.86 -29.73 2.99
C GLY A 83 4.82 -29.19 1.56
N PRO A 84 4.65 -30.05 0.54
CA PRO A 84 4.35 -29.64 -0.83
C PRO A 84 3.11 -28.73 -0.97
N GLY A 85 2.18 -28.80 -0.01
CA GLY A 85 1.03 -27.90 0.13
C GLY A 85 1.37 -26.41 0.25
N VAL A 86 2.65 -26.05 0.47
CA VAL A 86 3.17 -24.68 0.42
C VAL A 86 2.83 -23.95 -0.88
N ILE A 87 2.65 -24.66 -1.99
CA ILE A 87 2.20 -24.10 -3.27
C ILE A 87 0.81 -23.48 -3.13
N VAL A 88 -0.11 -24.19 -2.48
CA VAL A 88 -1.48 -23.72 -2.21
C VAL A 88 -1.44 -22.57 -1.21
N SER A 89 -0.55 -22.64 -0.21
CA SER A 89 -0.31 -21.55 0.75
C SER A 89 0.10 -20.24 0.05
N PHE A 90 1.06 -20.29 -0.89
CA PHE A 90 1.46 -19.12 -1.67
C PHE A 90 0.36 -18.61 -2.60
N ILE A 91 -0.47 -19.49 -3.20
CA ILE A 91 -1.61 -19.06 -4.03
C ILE A 91 -2.66 -18.31 -3.18
N ILE A 92 -2.98 -18.79 -1.98
CA ILE A 92 -3.91 -18.12 -1.06
C ILE A 92 -3.34 -16.76 -0.63
N ALA A 93 -2.08 -16.71 -0.24
CA ALA A 93 -1.37 -15.48 0.13
C ALA A 93 -1.32 -14.46 -1.03
N ALA A 94 -1.08 -14.92 -2.26
CA ALA A 94 -1.07 -14.08 -3.46
C ALA A 94 -2.45 -13.47 -3.74
N VAL A 95 -3.53 -14.25 -3.60
CA VAL A 95 -4.89 -13.74 -3.80
C VAL A 95 -5.21 -12.66 -2.77
N ALA A 96 -4.90 -12.87 -1.49
CA ALA A 96 -5.03 -11.86 -0.43
C ALA A 96 -4.27 -10.55 -0.77
N SER A 97 -3.04 -10.71 -1.25
CA SER A 97 -2.14 -9.61 -1.59
C SER A 97 -2.57 -8.86 -2.85
N ILE A 98 -3.08 -9.54 -3.88
CA ILE A 98 -3.63 -8.92 -5.10
C ILE A 98 -4.89 -8.12 -4.79
N LEU A 99 -5.80 -8.64 -3.96
CA LEU A 99 -7.00 -7.90 -3.53
C LEU A 99 -6.64 -6.63 -2.75
N SER A 100 -5.65 -6.73 -1.86
CA SER A 100 -5.12 -5.59 -1.12
C SER A 100 -4.39 -4.61 -2.05
N GLY A 101 -3.56 -5.10 -2.97
CA GLY A 101 -2.81 -4.34 -3.97
C GLY A 101 -3.71 -3.55 -4.93
N VAL A 102 -4.85 -4.10 -5.33
CA VAL A 102 -5.88 -3.40 -6.11
C VAL A 102 -6.48 -2.23 -5.32
N CYS A 103 -6.69 -2.38 -4.01
CA CYS A 103 -7.11 -1.27 -3.14
C CYS A 103 -5.99 -0.21 -3.04
N TYR A 104 -4.73 -0.63 -2.85
CA TYR A 104 -3.54 0.25 -2.84
C TYR A 104 -3.28 0.97 -4.18
N ALA A 105 -3.69 0.38 -5.30
CA ALA A 105 -3.57 0.99 -6.63
C ALA A 105 -4.59 2.12 -6.83
N GLU A 106 -5.83 1.97 -6.38
CA GLU A 106 -6.79 3.09 -6.34
C GLU A 106 -6.36 4.15 -5.34
N PHE A 107 -5.88 3.70 -4.18
CA PHE A 107 -5.32 4.54 -3.14
C PHE A 107 -4.25 5.48 -3.73
N GLY A 108 -3.13 4.95 -4.23
CA GLY A 108 -2.00 5.78 -4.70
C GLY A 108 -2.30 6.75 -5.85
N VAL A 109 -3.42 6.59 -6.56
CA VAL A 109 -3.88 7.50 -7.63
C VAL A 109 -4.81 8.62 -7.11
N ARG A 110 -5.39 8.48 -5.92
CA ARG A 110 -6.27 9.51 -5.33
C ARG A 110 -5.48 10.70 -4.77
N VAL A 111 -4.34 10.46 -4.12
CA VAL A 111 -3.39 11.49 -3.67
C VAL A 111 -1.97 11.13 -4.15
N PRO A 112 -1.66 11.35 -5.44
CA PRO A 112 -0.38 10.95 -6.05
C PRO A 112 0.81 11.86 -5.67
N LYS A 113 0.56 12.97 -4.96
CA LYS A 113 1.53 14.03 -4.63
C LYS A 113 1.71 14.22 -3.11
N THR A 114 1.54 13.17 -2.30
CA THR A 114 1.82 13.22 -0.86
C THR A 114 2.64 12.03 -0.41
N THR A 115 3.79 12.31 0.21
CA THR A 115 4.60 11.33 0.93
C THR A 115 3.81 10.79 2.13
N GLY A 116 3.99 9.49 2.44
CA GLY A 116 3.40 8.83 3.61
C GLY A 116 2.44 7.67 3.33
N SER A 117 2.03 7.43 2.07
CA SER A 117 1.13 6.32 1.70
C SER A 117 -0.11 6.24 2.62
N ALA A 118 -0.42 5.06 3.19
CA ALA A 118 -1.56 4.79 4.08
C ALA A 118 -1.82 5.90 5.11
N TYR A 119 -0.77 6.38 5.78
CA TYR A 119 -0.82 7.41 6.82
C TYR A 119 -1.59 8.67 6.38
N THR A 120 -1.16 9.31 5.29
CA THR A 120 -1.65 10.64 4.90
C THR A 120 -3.13 10.63 4.54
N TYR A 121 -3.60 9.53 3.96
CA TYR A 121 -4.98 9.37 3.56
C TYR A 121 -5.86 9.05 4.76
N SER A 122 -5.41 8.16 5.66
CA SER A 122 -6.15 7.88 6.89
C SER A 122 -6.31 9.11 7.77
N TYR A 123 -5.40 10.08 7.68
CA TYR A 123 -5.54 11.39 8.33
C TYR A 123 -6.62 12.26 7.68
N VAL A 124 -6.78 12.18 6.36
CA VAL A 124 -7.85 12.88 5.63
C VAL A 124 -9.21 12.20 5.84
N THR A 125 -9.26 10.86 5.92
CA THR A 125 -10.51 10.09 5.85
C THR A 125 -11.12 9.69 7.19
N VAL A 126 -10.28 9.31 8.17
CA VAL A 126 -10.71 8.78 9.47
C VAL A 126 -10.30 9.70 10.63
N GLY A 127 -9.09 10.30 10.54
CA GLY A 127 -8.60 11.29 11.49
C GLY A 127 -7.26 10.95 12.15
N GLU A 128 -6.75 11.91 12.91
CA GLU A 128 -5.39 11.96 13.48
C GLU A 128 -4.95 10.69 14.20
N PHE A 129 -5.77 10.14 15.10
CA PHE A 129 -5.38 8.96 15.89
C PHE A 129 -5.23 7.69 15.04
N VAL A 130 -6.15 7.45 14.09
CA VAL A 130 -6.08 6.29 13.20
C VAL A 130 -4.94 6.46 12.20
N ALA A 131 -4.70 7.68 11.74
CA ALA A 131 -3.53 8.01 10.94
C ALA A 131 -2.23 7.73 11.70
N PHE A 132 -2.08 8.26 12.92
CA PHE A 132 -0.92 8.02 13.78
C PHE A 132 -0.66 6.52 13.96
N PHE A 133 -1.69 5.74 14.30
CA PHE A 133 -1.56 4.30 14.48
C PHE A 133 -1.11 3.58 13.19
N ILE A 134 -1.65 3.96 12.03
CA ILE A 134 -1.25 3.41 10.72
C ILE A 134 0.18 3.82 10.36
N GLY A 135 0.56 5.08 10.55
CA GLY A 135 1.91 5.57 10.29
C GLY A 135 2.96 4.94 11.22
N TRP A 136 2.64 4.79 12.50
CA TRP A 136 3.47 4.07 13.47
C TRP A 136 3.65 2.60 13.09
N ASN A 137 2.57 1.94 12.69
CA ASN A 137 2.61 0.55 12.20
C ASN A 137 3.45 0.41 10.92
N LEU A 138 3.34 1.33 9.95
CA LEU A 138 4.22 1.36 8.77
C LEU A 138 5.70 1.57 9.12
N ILE A 139 6.01 2.41 10.11
CA ILE A 139 7.38 2.59 10.59
C ILE A 139 7.90 1.28 11.19
N LEU A 140 7.13 0.63 12.07
CA LEU A 140 7.49 -0.66 12.67
C LEU A 140 7.64 -1.76 11.60
N GLU A 141 6.75 -1.81 10.62
CA GLU A 141 6.80 -2.75 9.48
C GLU A 141 8.11 -2.64 8.71
N TYR A 142 8.47 -1.44 8.23
CA TYR A 142 9.71 -1.23 7.48
C TYR A 142 10.98 -1.39 8.35
N LEU A 143 10.89 -1.06 9.64
CA LEU A 143 11.96 -1.28 10.63
C LEU A 143 12.23 -2.78 10.83
N ILE A 144 11.18 -3.57 11.05
CA ILE A 144 11.23 -5.04 11.16
C ILE A 144 11.70 -5.66 9.85
N GLY A 145 11.29 -5.14 8.69
CA GLY A 145 11.75 -5.60 7.38
C GLY A 145 13.21 -5.35 7.10
N THR A 146 13.70 -4.18 7.52
CA THR A 146 15.13 -3.88 7.47
C THR A 146 15.92 -4.83 8.38
N ALA A 147 15.40 -5.13 9.58
CA ALA A 147 16.04 -6.10 10.47
C ALA A 147 16.01 -7.53 9.87
N ALA A 148 14.87 -7.99 9.36
CA ALA A 148 14.70 -9.33 8.78
C ALA A 148 15.56 -9.54 7.54
N GLY A 149 15.64 -8.56 6.63
CA GLY A 149 16.49 -8.61 5.45
C GLY A 149 17.98 -8.72 5.82
N ALA A 150 18.42 -8.01 6.86
CA ALA A 150 19.79 -8.09 7.36
C ALA A 150 20.11 -9.44 8.01
N SER A 151 19.23 -9.96 8.87
CA SER A 151 19.39 -11.29 9.50
C SER A 151 19.35 -12.43 8.48
N ALA A 152 18.52 -12.34 7.44
CA ALA A 152 18.51 -13.32 6.36
C ALA A 152 19.76 -13.26 5.47
N LEU A 153 20.31 -12.07 5.23
CA LEU A 153 21.59 -11.96 4.51
C LEU A 153 22.76 -12.51 5.37
N SER A 154 22.69 -12.33 6.69
CA SER A 154 23.62 -12.93 7.65
C SER A 154 23.59 -14.46 7.61
N SER A 155 22.40 -15.09 7.66
CA SER A 155 22.30 -16.56 7.58
C SER A 155 22.76 -17.13 6.23
N MET A 156 22.61 -16.40 5.12
CA MET A 156 23.24 -16.80 3.84
C MET A 156 24.76 -16.83 3.93
N PHE A 157 25.37 -15.83 4.55
CA PHE A 157 26.84 -15.79 4.72
C PHE A 157 27.32 -16.87 5.69
N ASP A 158 26.58 -17.17 6.75
CA ASP A 158 26.91 -18.25 7.68
C ASP A 158 26.82 -19.64 7.02
N SER A 159 25.74 -19.92 6.28
CA SER A 159 25.59 -21.17 5.52
C SER A 159 26.64 -21.32 4.39
N LEU A 160 27.03 -20.21 3.73
CA LEU A 160 28.15 -20.21 2.79
C LEU A 160 29.51 -20.45 3.48
N ALA A 161 29.64 -20.09 4.76
CA ALA A 161 30.78 -20.38 5.63
C ALA A 161 30.64 -21.71 6.41
N ASN A 162 29.69 -22.59 6.02
CA ASN A 162 29.38 -23.86 6.69
C ASN A 162 29.17 -23.70 8.21
N HIS A 163 28.37 -22.72 8.62
CA HIS A 163 28.02 -22.39 10.01
C HIS A 163 29.18 -21.97 10.93
N THR A 164 30.32 -21.59 10.36
CA THR A 164 31.49 -21.16 11.15
C THR A 164 31.23 -19.85 11.91
N ILE A 165 30.36 -18.97 11.42
CA ILE A 165 30.12 -17.64 12.00
C ILE A 165 29.19 -17.77 13.21
N SER A 166 28.11 -18.54 13.09
CA SER A 166 27.19 -18.84 14.19
C SER A 166 27.89 -19.58 15.32
N HIS A 167 28.67 -20.64 15.02
CA HIS A 167 29.48 -21.33 16.03
C HIS A 167 30.44 -20.39 16.76
N TRP A 168 31.20 -19.56 16.05
CA TRP A 168 32.12 -18.60 16.68
C TRP A 168 31.40 -17.57 17.57
N MET A 169 30.21 -17.11 17.16
CA MET A 169 29.42 -16.15 17.91
C MET A 169 28.85 -16.75 19.19
N ILE A 170 28.35 -18.00 19.13
CA ILE A 170 27.88 -18.76 20.30
C ILE A 170 29.04 -18.97 21.29
N ASP A 171 30.20 -19.41 20.81
CA ASP A 171 31.38 -19.67 21.65
C ASP A 171 31.97 -18.40 22.29
N SER A 172 31.94 -17.27 21.58
CA SER A 172 32.63 -16.03 22.01
C SER A 172 31.74 -15.04 22.76
N VAL A 173 30.45 -14.95 22.41
CA VAL A 173 29.51 -13.96 22.97
C VAL A 173 28.47 -14.61 23.89
N GLY A 174 28.21 -15.92 23.73
CA GLY A 174 27.22 -16.66 24.49
C GLY A 174 25.78 -16.47 23.98
N THR A 175 24.85 -17.20 24.58
CA THR A 175 23.42 -17.15 24.23
C THR A 175 22.65 -16.13 25.07
N LEU A 176 21.78 -15.37 24.40
CA LEU A 176 20.88 -14.37 24.96
C LEU A 176 19.48 -14.97 25.16
N ASN A 177 19.28 -15.59 26.32
CA ASN A 177 17.99 -16.13 26.71
C ASN A 177 17.01 -15.03 27.13
N GLY A 178 15.79 -15.05 26.58
CA GLY A 178 14.65 -14.29 27.10
C GLY A 178 14.13 -13.11 26.27
N LEU A 179 14.82 -12.69 25.20
CA LEU A 179 14.38 -11.56 24.34
C LEU A 179 13.61 -11.98 23.08
N GLY A 180 13.06 -13.20 23.08
CA GLY A 180 12.18 -13.75 22.02
C GLY A 180 12.67 -15.07 21.45
N LYS A 181 13.99 -15.26 21.42
CA LYS A 181 14.68 -16.48 20.98
C LYS A 181 14.53 -17.61 22.02
N GLY A 182 14.23 -18.82 21.54
CA GLY A 182 14.33 -20.08 22.30
C GLY A 182 15.78 -20.48 22.56
N GLU A 183 15.99 -21.68 23.13
CA GLU A 183 17.18 -22.07 23.92
C GLU A 183 18.58 -21.97 23.26
N GLU A 184 18.71 -21.67 21.97
CA GLU A 184 20.02 -21.57 21.25
C GLU A 184 20.23 -20.20 20.57
N SER A 185 19.83 -19.12 21.24
CA SER A 185 19.81 -17.74 20.76
C SER A 185 21.11 -16.91 20.80
N TYR A 186 21.92 -16.78 19.74
CA TYR A 186 23.05 -15.82 19.71
C TYR A 186 22.66 -14.41 19.21
N PRO A 187 23.36 -13.34 19.64
CA PRO A 187 23.19 -11.99 19.08
C PRO A 187 23.92 -11.84 17.74
N ASP A 188 23.22 -11.45 16.67
CA ASP A 188 23.79 -11.45 15.32
C ASP A 188 24.53 -10.13 14.99
N LEU A 189 25.85 -10.12 15.25
CA LEU A 189 26.71 -8.98 14.96
C LEU A 189 26.89 -8.74 13.46
N LEU A 190 26.80 -9.78 12.62
CA LEU A 190 26.96 -9.67 11.18
C LEU A 190 25.74 -8.97 10.56
N ALA A 191 24.53 -9.32 10.99
CA ALA A 191 23.30 -8.63 10.60
C ALA A 191 23.31 -7.14 11.01
N LEU A 192 23.83 -6.81 12.21
CA LEU A 192 24.00 -5.41 12.62
C LEU A 192 24.93 -4.65 11.66
N VAL A 193 26.07 -5.22 11.31
CA VAL A 193 27.02 -4.59 10.37
C VAL A 193 26.40 -4.41 8.98
N ILE A 194 25.68 -5.43 8.48
CA ILE A 194 24.93 -5.37 7.22
C ILE A 194 23.90 -4.23 7.23
N ALA A 195 23.07 -4.15 8.28
CA ALA A 195 22.05 -3.11 8.41
C ALA A 195 22.64 -1.70 8.47
N VAL A 196 23.77 -1.51 9.16
CA VAL A 196 24.50 -0.22 9.19
C VAL A 196 25.06 0.14 7.81
N ILE A 197 25.67 -0.82 7.09
CA ILE A 197 26.19 -0.58 5.73
C ILE A 197 25.07 -0.15 4.78
N VAL A 198 23.93 -0.83 4.79
CA VAL A 198 22.81 -0.48 3.91
C VAL A 198 22.15 0.85 4.32
N THR A 199 22.13 1.18 5.62
CA THR A 199 21.74 2.52 6.10
C THR A 199 22.63 3.62 5.54
N ILE A 200 23.95 3.41 5.50
CA ILE A 200 24.89 4.36 4.89
C ILE A 200 24.63 4.49 3.37
N ILE A 201 24.40 3.38 2.67
CA ILE A 201 24.10 3.40 1.22
C ILE A 201 22.84 4.21 0.91
N VAL A 202 21.75 4.02 1.64
CA VAL A 202 20.50 4.77 1.43
C VAL A 202 20.66 6.24 1.84
N ALA A 203 21.40 6.52 2.93
CA ALA A 203 21.68 7.88 3.37
C ALA A 203 22.52 8.69 2.35
N LEU A 204 23.36 8.05 1.54
CA LEU A 204 24.18 8.70 0.50
C LEU A 204 23.40 9.12 -0.76
N GLY A 205 22.15 8.67 -0.94
CA GLY A 205 21.21 9.29 -1.89
C GLY A 205 20.49 8.35 -2.87
N VAL A 206 19.25 8.73 -3.20
CA VAL A 206 18.28 7.92 -3.95
C VAL A 206 18.72 7.58 -5.38
N LYS A 207 19.25 8.57 -6.13
CA LYS A 207 19.57 8.42 -7.56
C LYS A 207 20.55 7.27 -7.82
N ASN A 208 21.55 7.11 -6.95
CA ASN A 208 22.53 6.02 -7.04
C ASN A 208 21.94 4.70 -6.50
N SER A 209 21.18 4.76 -5.40
CA SER A 209 20.56 3.58 -4.78
C SER A 209 19.57 2.86 -5.71
N VAL A 210 18.77 3.59 -6.49
CA VAL A 210 17.78 2.98 -7.42
C VAL A 210 18.47 2.25 -8.57
N GLY A 211 19.54 2.85 -9.14
CA GLY A 211 20.34 2.20 -10.18
C GLY A 211 20.99 0.90 -9.70
N PHE A 212 21.57 0.94 -8.49
CA PHE A 212 22.14 -0.25 -7.84
C PHE A 212 21.07 -1.34 -7.57
N ASN A 213 19.92 -0.94 -7.04
CA ASN A 213 18.78 -1.83 -6.79
C ASN A 213 18.31 -2.53 -8.07
N ASN A 214 18.19 -1.80 -9.18
CA ASN A 214 17.80 -2.37 -10.47
C ASN A 214 18.81 -3.41 -10.98
N VAL A 215 20.12 -3.16 -10.86
CA VAL A 215 21.16 -4.11 -11.28
C VAL A 215 21.09 -5.41 -10.46
N LEU A 216 21.00 -5.29 -9.13
CA LEU A 216 20.88 -6.46 -8.27
C LEU A 216 19.57 -7.24 -8.52
N ASN A 217 18.46 -6.55 -8.78
CA ASN A 217 17.18 -7.22 -9.07
C ASN A 217 17.20 -7.97 -10.42
N VAL A 218 17.90 -7.45 -11.43
CA VAL A 218 18.14 -8.18 -12.69
C VAL A 218 18.97 -9.44 -12.45
N ILE A 219 19.99 -9.39 -11.59
CA ILE A 219 20.78 -10.57 -11.20
C ILE A 219 19.90 -11.59 -10.46
N ASN A 220 19.10 -11.14 -9.48
CA ASN A 220 18.15 -11.96 -8.73
C ASN A 220 17.18 -12.72 -9.65
N LEU A 221 16.51 -12.02 -10.58
CA LEU A 221 15.59 -12.64 -11.54
C LEU A 221 16.29 -13.58 -12.54
N ALA A 222 17.53 -13.28 -12.94
CA ALA A 222 18.32 -14.18 -13.78
C ALA A 222 18.70 -15.48 -13.05
N VAL A 223 19.04 -15.39 -11.75
CA VAL A 223 19.32 -16.56 -10.92
C VAL A 223 18.05 -17.35 -10.62
N TRP A 224 16.89 -16.71 -10.44
CA TRP A 224 15.61 -17.42 -10.37
C TRP A 224 15.34 -18.25 -11.63
N ILE A 225 15.54 -17.70 -12.83
CA ILE A 225 15.42 -18.46 -14.09
C ILE A 225 16.41 -19.63 -14.14
N PHE A 226 17.65 -19.45 -13.67
CA PHE A 226 18.62 -20.53 -13.54
C PHE A 226 18.16 -21.63 -12.58
N ILE A 227 17.63 -21.28 -11.40
CA ILE A 227 17.07 -22.23 -10.42
C ILE A 227 15.98 -23.08 -11.06
N MET A 228 15.07 -22.45 -11.82
CA MET A 228 14.00 -23.15 -12.51
C MET A 228 14.51 -24.15 -13.55
N ILE A 229 15.49 -23.76 -14.37
CA ILE A 229 16.06 -24.63 -15.42
C ILE A 229 16.89 -25.77 -14.82
N ALA A 230 17.79 -25.45 -13.88
CA ALA A 230 18.68 -26.42 -13.26
C ALA A 230 17.92 -27.38 -12.34
N GLY A 231 16.97 -26.89 -11.55
CA GLY A 231 16.18 -27.69 -10.63
C GLY A 231 15.24 -28.67 -11.35
N PHE A 232 14.71 -28.32 -12.52
CA PHE A 232 13.87 -29.21 -13.33
C PHE A 232 14.56 -30.52 -13.73
N ILE A 233 15.91 -30.54 -13.79
CA ILE A 233 16.71 -31.74 -14.10
C ILE A 233 16.70 -32.74 -12.94
N TYR A 234 16.50 -32.27 -11.70
CA TYR A 234 16.57 -33.07 -10.46
C TYR A 234 15.20 -33.29 -9.80
N VAL A 235 14.11 -32.96 -10.48
CA VAL A 235 12.73 -33.19 -10.01
C VAL A 235 12.45 -34.69 -9.89
N ASN A 236 12.05 -35.15 -8.69
CA ASN A 236 11.50 -36.49 -8.48
C ASN A 236 10.01 -36.41 -8.11
N GLY A 237 9.15 -37.01 -8.93
CA GLY A 237 7.70 -37.07 -8.68
C GLY A 237 7.30 -37.90 -7.44
N GLU A 238 8.19 -38.77 -6.94
CA GLU A 238 7.95 -39.56 -5.73
C GLU A 238 7.79 -38.66 -4.49
N ASN A 239 8.42 -37.48 -4.44
CA ASN A 239 8.28 -36.52 -3.35
C ASN A 239 6.84 -35.96 -3.19
N TRP A 240 5.99 -36.14 -4.22
CA TRP A 240 4.57 -35.78 -4.21
C TRP A 240 3.66 -37.02 -4.31
N ALA A 241 4.17 -38.22 -4.03
CA ALA A 241 3.39 -39.45 -4.06
C ALA A 241 2.19 -39.43 -3.10
N GLU A 242 1.25 -40.37 -3.28
CA GLU A 242 -0.03 -40.39 -2.57
C GLU A 242 0.14 -40.28 -1.04
N GLY A 243 -0.51 -39.26 -0.46
CA GLY A 243 -0.43 -38.93 0.97
C GLY A 243 0.66 -37.94 1.35
N GLN A 244 1.70 -37.72 0.52
CA GLN A 244 2.83 -36.83 0.86
C GLN A 244 2.61 -35.36 0.48
N PHE A 245 1.60 -35.03 -0.34
CA PHE A 245 1.35 -33.64 -0.77
C PHE A 245 0.82 -32.72 0.36
N LEU A 246 0.07 -33.26 1.33
CA LEU A 246 -0.55 -32.53 2.44
C LEU A 246 -0.27 -33.19 3.81
N PRO A 247 1.00 -33.29 4.25
CA PRO A 247 1.35 -34.03 5.47
C PRO A 247 0.75 -33.38 6.73
N PHE A 248 0.61 -32.05 6.74
CA PHE A 248 -0.01 -31.27 7.81
C PHE A 248 -1.51 -30.95 7.54
N GLY A 249 -2.08 -31.52 6.48
CA GLY A 249 -3.46 -31.28 6.05
C GLY A 249 -3.78 -29.82 5.70
N TRP A 250 -5.08 -29.53 5.55
CA TRP A 250 -5.57 -28.19 5.22
C TRP A 250 -5.31 -27.14 6.31
N SER A 251 -5.19 -27.56 7.58
CA SER A 251 -4.83 -26.65 8.67
C SER A 251 -3.42 -26.09 8.49
N GLY A 252 -2.45 -26.97 8.16
CA GLY A 252 -1.09 -26.59 7.85
C GLY A 252 -0.97 -25.68 6.62
N VAL A 253 -1.74 -25.95 5.56
CA VAL A 253 -1.79 -25.07 4.38
C VAL A 253 -2.30 -23.66 4.72
N LEU A 254 -3.34 -23.54 5.54
CA LEU A 254 -3.93 -22.25 5.92
C LEU A 254 -3.06 -21.48 6.94
N GLN A 255 -2.34 -22.18 7.82
CA GLN A 255 -1.32 -21.58 8.69
C GLN A 255 -0.12 -21.13 7.86
N GLY A 256 0.37 -21.98 6.96
CA GLY A 256 1.42 -21.66 6.00
C GLY A 256 1.07 -20.49 5.10
N ALA A 257 -0.20 -20.32 4.71
CA ALA A 257 -0.65 -19.17 3.93
C ALA A 257 -0.50 -17.83 4.68
N ALA A 258 -0.69 -17.82 6.01
CA ALA A 258 -0.48 -16.64 6.83
C ALA A 258 1.01 -16.27 6.92
N THR A 259 1.91 -17.26 6.98
CA THR A 259 3.37 -17.04 6.94
C THR A 259 3.85 -16.67 5.53
N CYS A 260 3.34 -17.32 4.48
CA CYS A 260 3.63 -17.02 3.08
C CYS A 260 3.17 -15.61 2.65
N PHE A 261 2.21 -15.01 3.36
CA PHE A 261 1.81 -13.61 3.15
C PHE A 261 3.00 -12.66 3.25
N TYR A 262 3.95 -12.93 4.14
CA TYR A 262 5.21 -12.18 4.27
C TYR A 262 5.94 -11.97 2.94
N ALA A 263 5.93 -12.98 2.06
CA ALA A 263 6.64 -12.92 0.79
C ALA A 263 6.04 -11.92 -0.22
N PHE A 264 4.80 -11.47 0.02
CA PHE A 264 4.14 -10.45 -0.81
C PHE A 264 4.14 -9.05 -0.16
N ILE A 265 4.78 -8.89 1.00
CA ILE A 265 4.96 -7.57 1.63
C ILE A 265 6.03 -6.80 0.85
N GLY A 266 5.79 -5.51 0.60
CA GLY A 266 6.71 -4.64 -0.14
C GLY A 266 6.19 -4.06 -1.44
N PHE A 267 5.01 -4.46 -1.97
CA PHE A 267 4.43 -3.76 -3.14
C PHE A 267 3.93 -2.34 -2.78
N ASP A 268 3.61 -2.13 -1.51
CA ASP A 268 3.15 -0.87 -0.91
C ASP A 268 4.23 0.22 -0.97
N ILE A 269 5.52 -0.15 -1.10
CA ILE A 269 6.63 0.78 -1.39
C ILE A 269 6.29 1.68 -2.58
N ILE A 270 5.62 1.14 -3.60
CA ILE A 270 5.28 1.85 -4.84
C ILE A 270 4.33 3.02 -4.54
N ALA A 271 3.39 2.83 -3.60
CA ALA A 271 2.49 3.88 -3.14
C ALA A 271 3.22 4.91 -2.25
N THR A 272 4.14 4.45 -1.39
CA THR A 272 4.97 5.34 -0.55
C THR A 272 5.93 6.21 -1.36
N THR A 273 6.39 5.74 -2.52
CA THR A 273 7.30 6.47 -3.42
C THR A 273 6.60 7.30 -4.49
N GLY A 274 5.27 7.50 -4.38
CA GLY A 274 4.45 8.15 -5.40
C GLY A 274 4.88 9.58 -5.76
N GLU A 275 5.36 10.39 -4.80
CA GLU A 275 5.86 11.75 -5.06
C GLU A 275 7.06 11.78 -6.02
N GLU A 276 7.93 10.76 -5.94
CA GLU A 276 9.15 10.66 -6.75
C GLU A 276 8.90 10.03 -8.13
N ALA A 277 7.69 9.55 -8.39
CA ALA A 277 7.29 9.01 -9.69
C ALA A 277 7.04 10.13 -10.71
N LYS A 278 7.50 9.92 -11.95
CA LYS A 278 7.25 10.87 -13.06
C LYS A 278 5.80 10.87 -13.54
N SER A 279 5.06 9.78 -13.37
CA SER A 279 3.67 9.64 -13.85
C SER A 279 2.81 8.80 -12.88
N PRO A 280 2.67 9.22 -11.61
CA PRO A 280 2.09 8.39 -10.53
C PRO A 280 0.70 7.85 -10.86
N ASN A 281 -0.15 8.68 -11.50
CA ASN A 281 -1.53 8.34 -11.91
C ASN A 281 -1.68 7.05 -12.73
N THR A 282 -0.65 6.67 -13.51
CA THR A 282 -0.68 5.49 -14.37
C THR A 282 0.41 4.49 -14.01
N SER A 283 1.58 4.96 -13.55
CA SER A 283 2.69 4.10 -13.16
C SER A 283 2.42 3.31 -11.88
N ILE A 284 1.76 3.89 -10.86
CA ILE A 284 1.52 3.21 -9.57
C ILE A 284 0.61 1.98 -9.72
N PRO A 285 -0.60 2.06 -10.33
CA PRO A 285 -1.47 0.90 -10.48
C PRO A 285 -0.87 -0.23 -11.31
N TYR A 286 -0.17 0.14 -12.38
CA TYR A 286 0.52 -0.80 -13.25
C TYR A 286 1.65 -1.50 -12.49
N ALA A 287 2.48 -0.76 -11.76
CA ALA A 287 3.61 -1.32 -11.03
C ALA A 287 3.18 -2.24 -9.88
N ILE A 288 2.14 -1.88 -9.11
CA ILE A 288 1.61 -2.75 -8.03
C ILE A 288 1.06 -4.05 -8.62
N THR A 289 0.26 -3.96 -9.69
CA THR A 289 -0.35 -5.16 -10.31
C THR A 289 0.72 -6.05 -10.96
N ALA A 290 1.67 -5.46 -11.70
CA ALA A 290 2.72 -6.20 -12.38
C ALA A 290 3.69 -6.88 -11.40
N SER A 291 4.12 -6.16 -10.34
CA SER A 291 5.02 -6.73 -9.33
C SER A 291 4.38 -7.92 -8.61
N LEU A 292 3.14 -7.80 -8.14
CA LEU A 292 2.42 -8.90 -7.47
C LEU A 292 2.24 -10.14 -8.37
N VAL A 293 1.97 -9.97 -9.66
CA VAL A 293 1.86 -11.10 -10.61
C VAL A 293 3.22 -11.78 -10.83
N ILE A 294 4.30 -11.00 -10.96
CA ILE A 294 5.66 -11.55 -11.07
C ILE A 294 6.04 -12.33 -9.80
N CYS A 295 5.74 -11.78 -8.63
CA CYS A 295 5.99 -12.44 -7.34
C CYS A 295 5.22 -13.77 -7.21
N LEU A 296 3.93 -13.80 -7.57
CA LEU A 296 3.12 -15.02 -7.58
C LEU A 296 3.75 -16.12 -8.45
N VAL A 297 4.19 -15.77 -9.66
CA VAL A 297 4.84 -16.73 -10.56
C VAL A 297 6.17 -17.21 -9.97
N ALA A 298 6.99 -16.31 -9.41
CA ALA A 298 8.25 -16.66 -8.78
C ALA A 298 8.05 -17.63 -7.60
N TYR A 299 7.18 -17.31 -6.64
CA TYR A 299 6.97 -18.15 -5.45
C TYR A 299 6.36 -19.51 -5.73
N VAL A 300 5.35 -19.58 -6.60
CA VAL A 300 4.74 -20.86 -6.98
C VAL A 300 5.76 -21.73 -7.71
N SER A 301 6.51 -21.16 -8.67
CA SER A 301 7.50 -21.92 -9.45
C SER A 301 8.66 -22.43 -8.60
N VAL A 302 9.21 -21.60 -7.71
CA VAL A 302 10.26 -21.98 -6.75
C VAL A 302 9.77 -23.06 -5.77
N SER A 303 8.56 -22.91 -5.24
CA SER A 303 7.96 -23.89 -4.32
C SER A 303 7.74 -25.26 -4.97
N ILE A 304 7.35 -25.27 -6.24
CA ILE A 304 7.22 -26.50 -7.04
C ILE A 304 8.58 -27.20 -7.16
N ILE A 305 9.62 -26.47 -7.59
CA ILE A 305 10.96 -27.05 -7.78
C ILE A 305 11.55 -27.53 -6.45
N LEU A 306 11.52 -26.71 -5.40
CA LEU A 306 12.10 -27.05 -4.09
C LEU A 306 11.50 -28.35 -3.52
N THR A 307 10.16 -28.46 -3.51
CA THR A 307 9.46 -29.61 -2.90
C THR A 307 9.39 -30.85 -3.79
N LEU A 308 9.69 -30.74 -5.09
CA LEU A 308 9.89 -31.89 -5.98
C LEU A 308 11.34 -32.37 -5.99
N MET A 309 12.30 -31.49 -5.72
CA MET A 309 13.72 -31.82 -5.75
C MET A 309 14.19 -32.40 -4.41
N VAL A 310 13.73 -31.87 -3.28
CA VAL A 310 14.10 -32.34 -1.93
C VAL A 310 12.86 -32.75 -1.13
N PRO A 311 12.84 -33.93 -0.46
CA PRO A 311 11.77 -34.31 0.46
C PRO A 311 11.56 -33.24 1.54
N TYR A 312 10.31 -32.88 1.84
CA TYR A 312 10.03 -31.71 2.69
C TYR A 312 10.66 -31.78 4.10
N ASN A 313 10.93 -32.97 4.63
CA ASN A 313 11.60 -33.17 5.92
C ASN A 313 13.08 -32.75 5.91
N ASP A 314 13.75 -32.88 4.76
CA ASP A 314 15.20 -32.68 4.61
C ASP A 314 15.55 -31.29 4.05
N ILE A 315 14.54 -30.46 3.78
CA ILE A 315 14.72 -29.05 3.37
C ILE A 315 15.42 -28.29 4.50
N ASP A 316 16.45 -27.50 4.16
CA ASP A 316 17.09 -26.60 5.13
C ASP A 316 16.17 -25.41 5.47
N THR A 317 16.15 -25.00 6.74
CA THR A 317 15.26 -23.92 7.21
C THR A 317 15.84 -22.52 6.99
N GLU A 318 17.16 -22.39 6.92
CA GLU A 318 17.82 -21.09 6.79
C GLU A 318 18.09 -20.72 5.32
N SER A 319 18.54 -21.69 4.53
CA SER A 319 19.08 -21.54 3.17
C SER A 319 18.58 -22.59 2.15
N PRO A 320 17.25 -22.88 2.10
CA PRO A 320 16.66 -23.99 1.33
C PRO A 320 17.06 -24.05 -0.14
N LEU A 321 17.02 -22.91 -0.86
CA LEU A 321 17.31 -22.88 -2.30
C LEU A 321 18.79 -23.09 -2.63
N MET A 322 19.68 -22.82 -1.67
CA MET A 322 21.11 -23.02 -1.83
C MET A 322 21.48 -24.49 -1.55
N GLU A 323 21.02 -25.05 -0.43
CA GLU A 323 21.36 -26.43 -0.05
C GLU A 323 20.66 -27.51 -0.87
N MET A 324 19.53 -27.24 -1.52
CA MET A 324 18.87 -28.25 -2.36
C MET A 324 19.79 -28.80 -3.47
N PHE A 325 20.64 -27.94 -4.05
CA PHE A 325 21.64 -28.36 -5.04
C PHE A 325 22.83 -29.10 -4.42
N ALA A 326 23.19 -28.78 -3.17
CA ALA A 326 24.24 -29.47 -2.42
C ALA A 326 23.84 -30.92 -2.11
N ALA A 327 22.58 -31.17 -1.75
CA ALA A 327 22.01 -32.51 -1.54
C ALA A 327 22.13 -33.42 -2.78
N HIS A 328 22.19 -32.83 -3.99
CA HIS A 328 22.37 -33.53 -5.26
C HIS A 328 23.81 -33.49 -5.79
N GLY A 329 24.77 -32.99 -4.99
CA GLY A 329 26.19 -32.88 -5.36
C GLY A 329 26.51 -31.79 -6.39
N PHE A 330 25.57 -30.91 -6.76
CA PHE A 330 25.77 -29.89 -7.78
C PHE A 330 26.28 -28.57 -7.18
N TYR A 331 27.48 -28.61 -6.58
CA TYR A 331 28.07 -27.47 -5.86
C TYR A 331 28.25 -26.19 -6.69
N VAL A 332 28.40 -26.27 -8.02
CA VAL A 332 28.47 -25.08 -8.89
C VAL A 332 27.14 -24.31 -8.87
N ALA A 333 26.00 -25.01 -8.85
CA ALA A 333 24.70 -24.37 -8.70
C ALA A 333 24.53 -23.74 -7.32
N LYS A 334 25.05 -24.35 -6.23
CA LYS A 334 25.07 -23.74 -4.88
C LYS A 334 25.63 -22.31 -4.92
N PHE A 335 26.80 -22.12 -5.54
CA PHE A 335 27.43 -20.78 -5.64
C PHE A 335 26.68 -19.81 -6.56
N ILE A 336 26.09 -20.27 -7.66
CA ILE A 336 25.26 -19.42 -8.54
C ILE A 336 24.01 -18.94 -7.78
N VAL A 337 23.36 -19.84 -7.03
CA VAL A 337 22.21 -19.48 -6.18
C VAL A 337 22.62 -18.50 -5.09
N ALA A 338 23.75 -18.72 -4.41
CA ALA A 338 24.25 -17.80 -3.38
C ALA A 338 24.43 -16.36 -3.89
N ILE A 339 24.91 -16.17 -5.14
CA ILE A 339 25.00 -14.84 -5.77
C ILE A 339 23.61 -14.21 -5.93
N GLY A 340 22.61 -14.99 -6.36
CA GLY A 340 21.22 -14.53 -6.44
C GLY A 340 20.62 -14.20 -5.08
N SER A 341 20.84 -15.06 -4.07
CA SER A 341 20.39 -14.84 -2.70
C SER A 341 20.96 -13.55 -2.13
N VAL A 342 22.27 -13.31 -2.25
CA VAL A 342 22.91 -12.07 -1.81
C VAL A 342 22.31 -10.85 -2.54
N ALA A 343 22.10 -10.94 -3.85
CA ALA A 343 21.50 -9.86 -4.63
C ALA A 343 20.04 -9.58 -4.21
N GLY A 344 19.18 -10.60 -4.18
CA GLY A 344 17.75 -10.47 -3.85
C GLY A 344 17.48 -10.05 -2.41
N LEU A 345 18.24 -10.59 -1.44
CA LEU A 345 18.14 -10.18 -0.03
C LEU A 345 18.61 -8.73 0.17
N THR A 346 19.70 -8.31 -0.49
CA THR A 346 20.16 -6.91 -0.44
C THR A 346 19.12 -5.96 -1.06
N VAL A 347 18.45 -6.36 -2.14
CA VAL A 347 17.37 -5.59 -2.79
C VAL A 347 16.13 -5.49 -1.89
N SER A 348 15.73 -6.57 -1.23
CA SER A 348 14.60 -6.57 -0.29
C SER A 348 14.87 -5.75 0.98
N LEU A 349 16.12 -5.80 1.47
CA LEU A 349 16.63 -4.96 2.55
C LEU A 349 16.63 -3.47 2.17
N LEU A 350 17.11 -3.11 0.97
CA LEU A 350 17.00 -1.76 0.42
C LEU A 350 15.53 -1.33 0.26
N GLY A 351 14.68 -2.22 -0.24
CA GLY A 351 13.24 -2.00 -0.42
C GLY A 351 12.51 -1.70 0.89
N SER A 352 12.89 -2.36 1.99
CA SER A 352 12.34 -2.07 3.33
C SER A 352 12.86 -0.75 3.89
N LEU A 353 14.16 -0.47 3.74
CA LEU A 353 14.80 0.72 4.31
C LEU A 353 14.45 2.01 3.57
N PHE A 354 14.20 1.95 2.26
CA PHE A 354 13.92 3.10 1.42
C PHE A 354 12.66 3.90 1.81
N PRO A 355 11.45 3.31 2.01
CA PRO A 355 10.25 4.06 2.37
C PRO A 355 10.27 4.58 3.81
N MET A 356 10.98 3.93 4.73
CA MET A 356 10.93 4.24 6.17
C MET A 356 11.24 5.71 6.53
N PRO A 357 12.32 6.35 6.03
CA PRO A 357 12.60 7.77 6.30
C PRO A 357 11.52 8.71 5.76
N ARG A 358 10.77 8.31 4.73
CA ARG A 358 9.73 9.12 4.08
C ARG A 358 8.46 9.16 4.92
N VAL A 359 8.05 8.02 5.49
CA VAL A 359 6.92 7.97 6.44
C VAL A 359 7.25 8.78 7.71
N ILE A 360 8.47 8.61 8.25
CA ILE A 360 8.95 9.39 9.40
C ILE A 360 8.94 10.89 9.09
N TYR A 361 9.42 11.29 7.91
CA TYR A 361 9.41 12.69 7.45
C TYR A 361 7.99 13.28 7.39
N ALA A 362 7.02 12.55 6.82
CA ALA A 362 5.62 12.99 6.78
C ALA A 362 5.03 13.21 8.19
N MET A 363 5.19 12.22 9.08
CA MET A 363 4.66 12.29 10.44
C MET A 363 5.36 13.37 11.31
N ALA A 364 6.66 13.61 11.08
CA ALA A 364 7.42 14.66 11.75
C ALA A 364 7.06 16.06 11.21
N GLY A 365 6.77 16.19 9.91
CA GLY A 365 6.24 17.41 9.30
C GLY A 365 4.86 17.80 9.85
N ASP A 366 4.01 16.80 10.09
CA ASP A 366 2.69 16.98 10.69
C ASP A 366 2.72 17.17 12.22
N GLY A 367 3.89 17.02 12.85
CA GLY A 367 4.10 17.23 14.28
C GLY A 367 3.67 16.07 15.19
N LEU A 368 3.34 14.90 14.62
CA LEU A 368 3.12 13.67 15.37
C LEU A 368 4.42 13.05 15.88
N LEU A 369 5.54 13.30 15.19
CA LEU A 369 6.88 12.92 15.61
C LEU A 369 7.76 14.16 15.85
N PHE A 370 8.94 13.94 16.44
CA PHE A 370 9.89 15.02 16.74
C PHE A 370 10.35 15.75 15.46
N ARG A 371 10.22 17.08 15.44
CA ARG A 371 10.52 17.94 14.28
C ARG A 371 11.93 17.79 13.69
N PHE A 372 12.92 17.34 14.46
CA PHE A 372 14.28 17.13 13.94
C PHE A 372 14.35 16.01 12.89
N LEU A 373 13.41 15.06 12.92
CA LEU A 373 13.30 13.98 11.93
C LEU A 373 12.77 14.47 10.58
N ALA A 374 12.12 15.64 10.53
CA ALA A 374 11.65 16.26 9.29
C ALA A 374 12.76 16.99 8.50
N HIS A 375 14.01 16.98 8.98
CA HIS A 375 15.09 17.72 8.33
C HIS A 375 15.62 17.00 7.07
N VAL A 376 15.42 17.64 5.91
CA VAL A 376 15.89 17.15 4.60
C VAL A 376 17.27 17.73 4.29
N SER A 377 18.19 16.87 3.84
CA SER A 377 19.52 17.26 3.40
C SER A 377 19.46 17.90 2.00
N SER A 378 20.10 19.06 1.84
CA SER A 378 20.16 19.79 0.57
C SER A 378 21.05 19.12 -0.49
N TYR A 379 21.92 18.17 -0.11
CA TYR A 379 22.80 17.47 -1.05
C TYR A 379 22.16 16.20 -1.62
N THR A 380 21.43 15.45 -0.79
CA THR A 380 20.82 14.16 -1.17
C THR A 380 19.34 14.27 -1.50
N GLU A 381 18.70 15.41 -1.20
CA GLU A 381 17.26 15.64 -1.34
C GLU A 381 16.42 14.66 -0.48
N THR A 382 17.00 14.12 0.61
CA THR A 382 16.41 13.09 1.48
C THR A 382 16.47 13.42 2.98
N PRO A 383 15.55 12.88 3.80
CA PRO A 383 15.59 13.01 5.26
C PRO A 383 16.65 12.09 5.90
N VAL A 384 17.92 12.48 5.77
CA VAL A 384 19.09 11.71 6.24
C VAL A 384 19.03 11.43 7.74
N VAL A 385 18.56 12.38 8.56
CA VAL A 385 18.47 12.20 10.02
C VAL A 385 17.48 11.10 10.38
N ALA A 386 16.30 11.08 9.75
CA ALA A 386 15.34 10.00 9.93
C ALA A 386 15.93 8.64 9.53
N CYS A 387 16.65 8.59 8.41
CA CYS A 387 17.30 7.37 7.91
C CYS A 387 18.36 6.81 8.87
N ILE A 388 19.24 7.65 9.42
CA ILE A 388 20.27 7.19 10.36
C ILE A 388 19.65 6.70 11.67
N VAL A 389 18.67 7.41 12.23
CA VAL A 389 18.01 7.03 13.48
C VAL A 389 17.24 5.71 13.34
N SER A 390 16.44 5.57 12.28
CA SER A 390 15.65 4.36 12.08
C SER A 390 16.47 3.17 11.58
N GLY A 391 17.49 3.39 10.75
CA GLY A 391 18.44 2.36 10.33
C GLY A 391 19.28 1.82 11.49
N PHE A 392 19.71 2.69 12.42
CA PHE A 392 20.37 2.26 13.65
C PHE A 392 19.44 1.41 14.54
N LEU A 393 18.18 1.80 14.67
CA LEU A 393 17.19 1.01 15.42
C LEU A 393 16.93 -0.35 14.75
N ALA A 394 16.84 -0.41 13.42
CA ALA A 394 16.74 -1.68 12.68
C ALA A 394 17.97 -2.58 12.89
N ALA A 395 19.16 -2.00 12.89
CA ALA A 395 20.41 -2.73 13.14
C ALA A 395 20.46 -3.31 14.57
N LEU A 396 19.97 -2.57 15.57
CA LEU A 396 19.82 -3.05 16.95
C LEU A 396 18.79 -4.20 17.05
N LEU A 397 17.72 -4.15 16.26
CA LEU A 397 16.72 -5.23 16.23
C LEU A 397 17.24 -6.49 15.52
N SER A 398 18.00 -6.34 14.43
CA SER A 398 18.65 -7.48 13.75
C SER A 398 19.68 -8.21 14.63
N LEU A 399 20.30 -7.49 15.57
CA LEU A 399 21.20 -8.06 16.58
C LEU A 399 20.44 -8.91 17.61
N LEU A 400 19.25 -8.47 18.05
CA LEU A 400 18.58 -9.00 19.25
C LEU A 400 17.45 -9.99 18.98
N VAL A 401 16.83 -9.95 17.80
CA VAL A 401 15.58 -10.67 17.48
C VAL A 401 15.82 -11.77 16.44
N SER A 402 15.08 -12.89 16.48
CA SER A 402 15.20 -13.92 15.44
C SER A 402 14.50 -13.52 14.13
N LEU A 403 15.04 -14.00 13.01
CA LEU A 403 14.43 -13.87 11.69
C LEU A 403 12.98 -14.38 11.66
N ARG A 404 12.70 -15.53 12.31
CA ARG A 404 11.36 -16.14 12.39
C ARG A 404 10.37 -15.23 13.13
N ASP A 405 10.79 -14.65 14.25
CA ASP A 405 9.96 -13.73 15.02
C ASP A 405 9.71 -12.42 14.24
N LEU A 406 10.73 -11.88 13.56
CA LEU A 406 10.60 -10.68 12.72
C LEU A 406 9.59 -10.90 11.57
N ILE A 407 9.66 -12.05 10.89
CA ILE A 407 8.72 -12.46 9.83
C ILE A 407 7.27 -12.49 10.34
N GLU A 408 7.03 -13.20 11.45
CA GLU A 408 5.68 -13.32 12.02
C GLU A 408 5.14 -11.96 12.53
N MET A 409 5.98 -11.14 13.17
CA MET A 409 5.58 -9.82 13.69
C MET A 409 5.27 -8.82 12.58
N MET A 410 6.08 -8.76 11.52
CA MET A 410 5.78 -7.93 10.34
C MET A 410 4.41 -8.30 9.76
N SER A 411 4.15 -9.60 9.62
CA SER A 411 2.94 -10.10 8.96
C SER A 411 1.66 -9.61 9.65
N ILE A 412 1.63 -9.54 10.99
CA ILE A 412 0.51 -8.93 11.74
C ILE A 412 0.36 -7.45 11.40
N GLY A 413 1.46 -6.68 11.45
CA GLY A 413 1.46 -5.25 11.16
C GLY A 413 0.93 -4.95 9.76
N THR A 414 1.47 -5.61 8.74
CA THR A 414 1.07 -5.41 7.35
C THR A 414 -0.37 -5.81 7.08
N LEU A 415 -0.83 -6.96 7.61
CA LEU A 415 -2.23 -7.38 7.49
C LEU A 415 -3.17 -6.34 8.12
N LEU A 416 -2.79 -5.75 9.25
CA LEU A 416 -3.53 -4.68 9.90
C LEU A 416 -3.53 -3.40 9.03
N ALA A 417 -2.40 -2.99 8.47
CA ALA A 417 -2.34 -1.85 7.55
C ALA A 417 -3.22 -2.06 6.32
N TYR A 418 -3.21 -3.27 5.74
CA TYR A 418 -3.95 -3.59 4.52
C TYR A 418 -5.47 -3.68 4.75
N THR A 419 -5.92 -4.19 5.90
CA THR A 419 -7.34 -4.11 6.30
C THR A 419 -7.79 -2.65 6.42
N LEU A 420 -6.99 -1.79 7.07
CA LEU A 420 -7.31 -0.38 7.26
C LEU A 420 -7.31 0.41 5.94
N VAL A 421 -6.41 0.12 4.99
CA VAL A 421 -6.46 0.70 3.63
C VAL A 421 -7.70 0.25 2.87
N SER A 422 -8.10 -1.02 2.98
CA SER A 422 -9.35 -1.51 2.39
C SER A 422 -10.58 -0.81 2.97
N VAL A 423 -10.62 -0.56 4.29
CA VAL A 423 -11.62 0.30 4.95
C VAL A 423 -11.58 1.71 4.37
N CYS A 424 -10.41 2.35 4.31
CA CYS A 424 -10.28 3.74 3.85
C CYS A 424 -10.74 3.94 2.41
N VAL A 425 -10.39 3.03 1.48
CA VAL A 425 -10.86 3.07 0.08
C VAL A 425 -12.38 2.92 0.01
N LEU A 426 -12.96 2.04 0.83
CA LEU A 426 -14.41 1.83 0.88
C LEU A 426 -15.14 3.07 1.43
N LEU A 427 -14.65 3.71 2.49
CA LEU A 427 -15.20 4.97 3.02
C LEU A 427 -15.15 6.10 1.98
N LEU A 428 -13.98 6.28 1.34
CA LEU A 428 -13.70 7.31 0.33
C LEU A 428 -14.52 7.20 -0.97
N ARG A 429 -15.25 6.10 -1.16
CA ARG A 429 -16.11 5.87 -2.32
C ARG A 429 -17.52 6.39 -2.13
N TYR A 430 -17.96 6.58 -0.89
CA TYR A 430 -19.32 7.04 -0.55
C TYR A 430 -19.33 8.34 0.28
N GLN A 431 -18.17 8.97 0.51
CA GLN A 431 -18.10 10.31 1.09
C GLN A 431 -18.55 11.40 0.08
N PRO A 432 -19.21 12.48 0.57
CA PRO A 432 -19.75 13.54 -0.26
C PRO A 432 -18.67 14.34 -0.98
N GLU A 433 -19.05 14.92 -2.12
CA GLU A 433 -18.14 15.62 -3.02
C GLU A 433 -17.52 16.87 -2.37
N SER A 434 -18.19 17.54 -1.42
CA SER A 434 -17.66 18.73 -0.71
C SER A 434 -16.33 18.50 0.02
N ASP A 435 -16.19 17.33 0.65
CA ASP A 435 -15.00 16.99 1.45
C ASP A 435 -13.83 16.58 0.54
N ILE A 436 -14.14 16.26 -0.73
CA ILE A 436 -13.20 15.76 -1.74
C ILE A 436 -12.86 16.84 -2.77
N ASP A 437 -13.75 17.78 -3.10
CA ASP A 437 -13.51 18.82 -4.09
C ASP A 437 -12.57 19.92 -3.58
N GLY A 438 -12.62 20.25 -2.29
CA GLY A 438 -11.57 21.07 -1.67
C GLY A 438 -10.19 20.39 -1.82
N PHE A 439 -10.16 19.08 -1.57
CA PHE A 439 -8.98 18.23 -1.73
C PHE A 439 -8.53 18.05 -3.21
N VAL A 440 -9.43 18.17 -4.19
CA VAL A 440 -9.15 17.86 -5.61
C VAL A 440 -8.91 19.12 -6.47
N LYS A 441 -9.63 20.22 -6.23
CA LYS A 441 -9.26 21.52 -6.78
C LYS A 441 -7.87 21.94 -6.29
N PHE A 442 -7.54 21.67 -5.04
CA PHE A 442 -6.19 21.77 -4.49
C PHE A 442 -5.11 21.13 -5.39
N LEU A 443 -5.31 19.88 -5.85
CA LEU A 443 -4.37 19.19 -6.73
C LEU A 443 -4.32 19.74 -8.17
N SER A 444 -5.40 20.39 -8.63
CA SER A 444 -5.61 20.81 -10.03
C SER A 444 -5.28 22.29 -10.27
N GLU A 445 -5.62 23.19 -9.34
CA GLU A 445 -5.28 24.62 -9.42
C GLU A 445 -3.77 24.87 -9.27
N GLU A 446 -3.04 23.96 -8.61
CA GLU A 446 -1.57 23.90 -8.65
C GLU A 446 -1.04 23.71 -10.09
N HIS A 447 -1.78 23.00 -10.97
CA HIS A 447 -1.40 22.88 -12.38
C HIS A 447 -1.70 24.16 -13.18
N THR A 448 -2.83 24.82 -12.96
CA THR A 448 -3.20 26.03 -13.71
C THR A 448 -2.20 27.15 -13.45
N LYS A 449 -1.92 27.45 -12.18
CA LYS A 449 -0.91 28.46 -11.79
C LYS A 449 0.50 28.10 -12.27
N LYS A 450 0.86 26.82 -12.33
CA LYS A 450 2.17 26.38 -12.83
C LYS A 450 2.27 26.49 -14.35
N LYS A 451 1.17 26.28 -15.09
CA LYS A 451 1.11 26.45 -16.55
C LYS A 451 1.17 27.94 -16.94
N GLU A 452 0.45 28.79 -16.21
CA GLU A 452 0.49 30.25 -16.38
C GLU A 452 1.84 30.83 -15.96
N GLY A 453 2.45 30.35 -14.86
CA GLY A 453 3.80 30.77 -14.44
C GLY A 453 4.89 30.43 -15.44
N ILE A 454 4.88 29.21 -16.00
CA ILE A 454 5.84 28.81 -17.05
C ILE A 454 5.62 29.62 -18.34
N LEU A 455 4.36 29.95 -18.68
CA LEU A 455 4.08 30.81 -19.84
C LEU A 455 4.58 32.25 -19.60
N ALA A 456 4.37 32.79 -18.40
CA ALA A 456 4.78 34.14 -18.02
C ALA A 456 6.30 34.31 -17.86
N ASP A 457 7.04 33.25 -17.53
CA ASP A 457 8.50 33.29 -17.53
C ASP A 457 9.09 33.09 -18.94
N CYS A 458 8.45 32.28 -19.82
CA CYS A 458 8.77 32.28 -21.25
C CYS A 458 8.52 33.65 -21.92
N GLU A 459 7.50 34.40 -21.52
CA GLU A 459 7.28 35.78 -22.02
C GLU A 459 8.29 36.79 -21.48
N LYS A 460 8.92 36.53 -20.32
CA LYS A 460 9.97 37.41 -19.77
C LYS A 460 11.35 37.15 -20.36
N GLU A 461 11.70 35.91 -20.70
CA GLU A 461 12.98 35.63 -21.38
C GLU A 461 13.06 36.21 -22.81
N VAL A 462 11.93 36.58 -23.41
CA VAL A 462 11.88 37.25 -24.73
C VAL A 462 12.04 38.78 -24.65
N CYS A 463 11.99 39.38 -23.44
CA CYS A 463 12.06 40.83 -23.24
C CYS A 463 13.16 41.25 -22.26
N SER A 464 14.40 41.38 -22.77
CA SER A 464 15.49 42.09 -22.10
C SER A 464 16.30 42.90 -23.13
N PRO A 465 16.66 44.18 -22.85
CA PRO A 465 17.18 45.08 -23.88
C PRO A 465 18.69 44.93 -24.10
N VAL A 466 19.11 45.01 -25.36
CA VAL A 466 20.51 45.23 -25.77
C VAL A 466 20.57 46.59 -26.49
N SER A 467 21.64 47.35 -26.23
CA SER A 467 21.82 48.74 -26.68
C SER A 467 22.94 48.87 -27.71
N GLU A 468 22.86 49.93 -28.52
CA GLU A 468 23.87 50.50 -29.44
C GLU A 468 24.08 49.84 -30.82
N GLY A 469 23.98 50.64 -31.92
CA GLY A 469 24.54 50.28 -33.24
C GLY A 469 23.76 50.60 -34.55
N GLU A 470 23.53 51.89 -34.85
CA GLU A 470 23.50 52.51 -36.21
C GLU A 470 22.47 52.18 -37.35
N GLU A 471 21.99 53.30 -37.95
CA GLU A 471 21.46 53.60 -39.32
C GLU A 471 20.11 53.10 -39.93
N PHE A 472 19.24 54.11 -40.23
CA PHE A 472 18.31 54.36 -41.39
C PHE A 472 17.37 53.24 -41.95
N ALA A 473 16.09 53.47 -42.33
CA ALA A 473 15.28 54.70 -42.57
C ALA A 473 13.74 54.48 -42.35
N GLY A 474 12.92 55.55 -42.26
CA GLY A 474 11.45 55.53 -42.01
C GLY A 474 10.55 55.59 -43.27
N PRO A 475 9.27 56.10 -43.26
CA PRO A 475 8.51 56.79 -42.19
C PRO A 475 7.02 56.30 -41.97
N PRO A 476 6.20 56.94 -41.07
CA PRO A 476 4.92 56.39 -40.55
C PRO A 476 3.64 57.27 -40.71
N THR A 477 2.46 56.72 -40.35
CA THR A 477 1.15 57.39 -40.03
C THR A 477 0.20 56.41 -39.32
N ASN A 478 -0.86 56.71 -38.53
CA ASN A 478 -1.39 57.91 -37.83
C ASN A 478 -2.44 57.46 -36.73
N THR A 479 -3.21 58.39 -36.13
CA THR A 479 -4.02 58.24 -34.88
C THR A 479 -5.54 58.55 -34.99
N CYS A 480 -6.28 58.39 -33.87
CA CYS A 480 -7.64 58.94 -33.54
C CYS A 480 -8.89 58.21 -34.12
N GLY A 481 -10.13 58.30 -33.58
CA GLY A 481 -10.62 58.81 -32.27
C GLY A 481 -12.12 59.24 -32.25
N ALA A 482 -12.88 58.85 -31.20
CA ALA A 482 -14.07 59.53 -30.57
C ALA A 482 -15.53 59.53 -31.16
N LYS A 483 -16.50 59.19 -30.27
CA LYS A 483 -17.84 59.81 -29.94
C LYS A 483 -19.18 59.55 -30.72
N ASN A 484 -20.14 58.98 -29.95
CA ASN A 484 -21.57 59.37 -29.67
C ASN A 484 -22.76 59.29 -30.68
N LEU A 485 -23.76 58.42 -30.36
CA LEU A 485 -25.27 58.55 -30.32
C LEU A 485 -26.11 59.14 -31.51
N PRO A 486 -27.48 59.00 -31.59
CA PRO A 486 -28.43 57.94 -31.16
C PRO A 486 -29.67 57.64 -32.10
N SER A 487 -30.51 56.65 -31.70
CA SER A 487 -32.01 56.61 -31.76
C SER A 487 -32.83 56.12 -32.99
N LEU A 488 -33.94 55.41 -32.68
CA LEU A 488 -35.20 55.08 -33.43
C LEU A 488 -35.10 54.39 -34.82
N GLY A 489 -36.01 53.50 -35.25
CA GLY A 489 -37.19 52.88 -34.63
C GLY A 489 -38.00 52.01 -35.63
N ASP A 490 -38.77 51.04 -35.10
CA ASP A 490 -39.94 50.35 -35.69
C ASP A 490 -39.87 49.39 -36.91
N ASN A 491 -40.28 48.14 -36.64
CA ASN A 491 -41.20 47.25 -37.38
C ASN A 491 -40.93 46.80 -38.83
N GLU A 492 -40.61 45.50 -39.00
CA GLU A 492 -41.40 44.62 -39.88
C GLU A 492 -41.25 43.13 -39.49
N MET A 493 -42.34 42.35 -39.60
CA MET A 493 -42.33 40.88 -39.47
C MET A 493 -42.22 40.27 -40.87
N LEU A 494 -41.41 39.22 -41.05
CA LEU A 494 -41.73 38.07 -41.92
C LEU A 494 -40.75 36.89 -41.73
N ILE A 495 -41.18 35.71 -42.17
CA ILE A 495 -40.62 34.39 -41.82
C ILE A 495 -39.43 34.01 -42.72
N GLY A 496 -38.31 33.58 -42.14
CA GLY A 496 -37.16 33.00 -42.86
C GLY A 496 -36.21 32.21 -41.94
N LYS A 497 -35.72 31.06 -42.39
CA LYS A 497 -34.85 30.14 -41.63
C LYS A 497 -33.35 30.44 -41.84
N SER A 498 -32.55 30.03 -40.83
CA SER A 498 -31.08 29.88 -40.80
C SER A 498 -30.25 31.18 -41.01
N ASP A 499 -29.14 31.41 -40.31
CA ASP A 499 -28.16 30.43 -39.86
C ASP A 499 -27.46 30.72 -38.50
N LYS A 500 -26.61 29.78 -38.08
CA LYS A 500 -25.92 29.71 -36.78
C LYS A 500 -25.00 30.91 -36.47
N SER A 501 -25.15 31.53 -35.31
CA SER A 501 -24.18 31.44 -34.18
C SER A 501 -24.48 32.47 -33.08
N THR A 502 -24.92 32.00 -31.90
CA THR A 502 -25.11 32.86 -30.73
C THR A 502 -24.28 32.34 -29.55
N TYR A 503 -23.60 33.28 -28.92
CA TYR A 503 -22.96 33.19 -27.61
C TYR A 503 -23.77 32.39 -26.58
N ASN A 504 -23.14 31.40 -25.93
CA ASN A 504 -23.70 30.77 -24.73
C ASN A 504 -23.33 31.58 -23.49
N ILE A 505 -24.33 32.20 -22.87
CA ILE A 505 -24.27 32.74 -21.50
C ILE A 505 -24.97 31.70 -20.61
N ASN A 506 -24.22 31.08 -19.69
CA ASN A 506 -24.75 30.04 -18.81
C ASN A 506 -25.36 30.62 -17.54
N HIS A 507 -26.68 30.52 -17.42
CA HIS A 507 -27.39 30.39 -16.13
C HIS A 507 -28.54 29.36 -16.30
N PRO A 508 -29.02 28.74 -15.20
CA PRO A 508 -29.49 27.37 -15.26
C PRO A 508 -31.00 27.25 -15.52
N ASN A 509 -31.39 26.39 -16.46
CA ASN A 509 -32.78 25.98 -16.61
C ASN A 509 -33.03 24.59 -16.02
N TYR A 510 -34.03 24.58 -15.15
CA TYR A 510 -34.66 23.41 -14.54
C TYR A 510 -35.42 22.61 -15.61
N GLY A 511 -35.22 21.29 -15.65
CA GLY A 511 -36.18 20.29 -16.16
C GLY A 511 -36.85 20.50 -17.52
N THR A 512 -36.19 20.07 -18.59
CA THR A 512 -36.87 19.52 -19.78
C THR A 512 -36.20 18.23 -20.22
N VAL A 513 -36.96 17.14 -20.31
CA VAL A 513 -36.48 15.83 -20.80
C VAL A 513 -36.60 15.82 -22.32
N ASP A 514 -35.46 15.81 -23.03
CA ASP A 514 -35.44 15.65 -24.49
C ASP A 514 -35.70 14.18 -24.88
N MET A 515 -36.97 13.86 -25.13
CA MET A 515 -37.37 12.62 -25.80
C MET A 515 -37.02 12.69 -27.30
N THR A 516 -35.74 12.57 -27.68
CA THR A 516 -35.39 12.20 -29.08
C THR A 516 -33.96 11.66 -29.33
N SER A 517 -33.07 11.61 -28.33
CA SER A 517 -31.75 10.99 -28.47
C SER A 517 -31.60 9.74 -27.59
N GLY A 518 -32.29 8.67 -27.96
CA GLY A 518 -32.02 7.34 -27.40
C GLY A 518 -30.64 6.85 -27.84
N ILE A 519 -29.84 6.35 -26.89
CA ILE A 519 -28.44 5.91 -27.06
C ILE A 519 -27.45 7.08 -27.20
N GLU A 520 -27.14 7.75 -26.08
CA GLU A 520 -25.77 8.26 -25.90
C GLU A 520 -24.82 7.05 -25.83
N ALA A 521 -23.77 7.06 -26.67
CA ALA A 521 -22.79 6.00 -26.71
C ALA A 521 -21.87 6.07 -25.47
N ASP A 522 -22.03 5.12 -24.57
CA ASP A 522 -21.37 5.12 -23.26
C ASP A 522 -19.91 4.62 -23.35
N GLU A 523 -18.99 5.53 -23.70
CA GLU A 523 -17.58 5.21 -24.03
C GLU A 523 -16.71 4.75 -22.83
N SER A 524 -17.28 4.54 -21.64
CA SER A 524 -16.50 4.12 -20.46
C SER A 524 -17.27 3.29 -19.40
N GLU A 525 -18.27 2.49 -19.79
CA GLU A 525 -18.79 1.48 -18.86
C GLU A 525 -17.77 0.36 -18.61
N ASN A 526 -17.63 -0.01 -17.34
CA ASN A 526 -16.70 -1.06 -16.90
C ASN A 526 -17.01 -2.37 -17.66
N ILE A 527 -15.98 -3.02 -18.23
CA ILE A 527 -16.14 -4.15 -19.18
C ILE A 527 -17.00 -5.29 -18.59
N TYR A 528 -16.90 -5.51 -17.28
CA TYR A 528 -17.72 -6.47 -16.55
C TYR A 528 -19.20 -6.07 -16.48
N LEU A 529 -19.50 -4.77 -16.34
CA LEU A 529 -20.86 -4.23 -16.34
C LEU A 529 -21.50 -4.38 -17.72
N ILE A 530 -20.74 -4.15 -18.80
CA ILE A 530 -21.19 -4.36 -20.18
C ILE A 530 -21.51 -5.85 -20.40
N LYS A 531 -20.63 -6.76 -19.97
CA LYS A 531 -20.89 -8.22 -20.02
C LYS A 531 -22.12 -8.60 -19.20
N LEU A 532 -22.28 -8.06 -17.99
CA LEU A 532 -23.41 -8.33 -17.10
C LEU A 532 -24.74 -7.86 -17.71
N LYS A 533 -24.78 -6.64 -18.26
CA LYS A 533 -25.95 -6.12 -19.01
C LYS A 533 -26.27 -6.97 -20.23
N LYS A 534 -25.26 -7.42 -20.97
CA LYS A 534 -25.43 -8.29 -22.14
C LYS A 534 -25.92 -9.70 -21.78
N LEU A 535 -25.60 -10.18 -20.58
CA LEU A 535 -25.97 -11.50 -20.07
C LEU A 535 -27.36 -11.52 -19.39
N ILE A 536 -27.74 -10.44 -18.70
CA ILE A 536 -29.02 -10.32 -17.98
C ILE A 536 -30.10 -9.61 -18.84
N GLY A 537 -29.71 -8.83 -19.85
CA GLY A 537 -30.62 -8.19 -20.80
C GLY A 537 -31.56 -7.18 -20.11
N PRO A 538 -32.83 -7.05 -20.56
CA PRO A 538 -33.76 -6.05 -20.00
C PRO A 538 -34.07 -6.26 -18.51
N ARG A 539 -33.89 -7.49 -17.99
CA ARG A 539 -34.05 -7.77 -16.56
C ARG A 539 -33.05 -7.03 -15.68
N TYR A 540 -31.93 -6.55 -16.22
CA TYR A 540 -30.91 -5.82 -15.46
C TYR A 540 -31.49 -4.55 -14.81
N TYR A 541 -32.27 -3.77 -15.56
CA TYR A 541 -32.86 -2.54 -15.04
C TYR A 541 -33.99 -2.82 -14.04
N THR A 542 -34.84 -3.83 -14.30
CA THR A 542 -35.86 -4.28 -13.36
C THR A 542 -35.25 -4.76 -12.04
N MET A 543 -34.18 -5.57 -12.11
CA MET A 543 -33.46 -6.09 -10.96
C MET A 543 -32.74 -4.98 -10.19
N ARG A 544 -32.15 -3.99 -10.86
CA ARG A 544 -31.53 -2.81 -10.24
C ARG A 544 -32.53 -2.01 -9.39
N ILE A 545 -33.73 -1.78 -9.94
CA ILE A 545 -34.82 -1.07 -9.23
C ILE A 545 -35.31 -1.91 -8.04
N HIS A 546 -35.48 -3.22 -8.22
CA HIS A 546 -35.95 -4.11 -7.15
C HIS A 546 -34.95 -4.29 -6.01
N LEU A 547 -33.64 -4.15 -6.29
CA LEU A 547 -32.56 -4.17 -5.30
C LEU A 547 -32.37 -2.80 -4.61
N GLY A 548 -33.10 -1.75 -5.00
CA GLY A 548 -32.95 -0.40 -4.43
C GLY A 548 -31.59 0.24 -4.71
N LEU A 549 -30.91 -0.15 -5.78
CA LEU A 549 -29.59 0.39 -6.14
C LEU A 549 -29.73 1.84 -6.66
N PRO A 550 -28.82 2.75 -6.28
CA PRO A 550 -28.92 4.18 -6.60
C PRO A 550 -28.92 4.42 -8.12
N GLY A 551 -29.55 5.50 -8.56
CA GLY A 551 -29.56 5.97 -9.95
C GLY A 551 -28.22 6.53 -10.40
N LYS A 552 -28.00 6.67 -11.72
CA LYS A 552 -26.76 7.27 -12.28
C LYS A 552 -26.57 8.76 -11.90
N MET A 553 -27.58 9.43 -11.33
CA MET A 553 -27.54 10.84 -10.93
C MET A 553 -27.53 11.06 -9.41
N ASP A 554 -27.72 10.02 -8.60
CA ASP A 554 -27.73 10.15 -7.14
C ASP A 554 -26.30 10.39 -6.63
N ARG A 555 -26.11 11.41 -5.78
CA ARG A 555 -24.80 11.78 -5.24
C ARG A 555 -24.71 11.50 -3.74
N PRO A 556 -23.52 11.17 -3.21
CA PRO A 556 -23.31 11.05 -1.78
C PRO A 556 -23.56 12.37 -1.06
N THR A 557 -24.29 12.28 0.06
CA THR A 557 -24.55 13.37 1.01
C THR A 557 -23.85 13.04 2.34
N ALA A 558 -23.75 14.00 3.25
CA ALA A 558 -23.18 13.75 4.58
C ALA A 558 -23.91 12.62 5.34
N ALA A 559 -25.23 12.51 5.18
CA ALA A 559 -26.03 11.45 5.83
C ALA A 559 -25.76 10.05 5.23
N THR A 560 -25.63 9.93 3.90
CA THR A 560 -25.27 8.64 3.27
C THR A 560 -23.83 8.26 3.61
N GLY A 561 -22.90 9.23 3.65
CA GLY A 561 -21.51 9.02 4.08
C GLY A 561 -21.40 8.52 5.52
N GLN A 562 -22.15 9.11 6.46
CA GLN A 562 -22.24 8.62 7.85
C GLN A 562 -22.85 7.21 7.94
N THR A 563 -23.85 6.92 7.11
CA THR A 563 -24.50 5.61 7.04
C THR A 563 -23.50 4.54 6.57
N VAL A 564 -22.77 4.79 5.47
CA VAL A 564 -21.70 3.90 5.01
C VAL A 564 -20.59 3.76 6.06
N THR A 565 -20.16 4.86 6.68
CA THR A 565 -19.11 4.80 7.72
C THR A 565 -19.51 3.87 8.87
N THR A 566 -20.75 3.99 9.34
CA THR A 566 -21.30 3.10 10.38
C THR A 566 -21.37 1.65 9.89
N CYS A 567 -21.87 1.41 8.67
CA CYS A 567 -21.98 0.07 8.09
C CYS A 567 -20.61 -0.59 7.87
N VAL A 568 -19.59 0.16 7.44
CA VAL A 568 -18.23 -0.35 7.21
C VAL A 568 -17.51 -0.67 8.51
N LEU A 569 -17.67 0.15 9.56
CA LEU A 569 -17.14 -0.15 10.89
C LEU A 569 -17.82 -1.37 11.51
N LEU A 570 -19.16 -1.49 11.37
CA LEU A 570 -19.89 -2.70 11.78
C LEU A 570 -19.47 -3.93 10.99
N LEU A 571 -19.22 -3.78 9.67
CA LEU A 571 -18.75 -4.87 8.81
C LEU A 571 -17.37 -5.37 9.24
N PHE A 572 -16.44 -4.45 9.56
CA PHE A 572 -15.10 -4.79 10.07
C PHE A 572 -15.18 -5.57 11.40
N VAL A 573 -15.95 -5.07 12.37
CA VAL A 573 -16.14 -5.76 13.67
C VAL A 573 -16.81 -7.11 13.48
N LEU A 574 -17.85 -7.19 12.66
CA LEU A 574 -18.57 -8.44 12.39
C LEU A 574 -17.69 -9.47 11.67
N MET A 575 -16.84 -9.05 10.71
CA MET A 575 -15.85 -9.91 10.08
C MET A 575 -14.81 -10.42 11.08
N PHE A 576 -14.34 -9.57 12.00
CA PHE A 576 -13.41 -9.99 13.05
C PHE A 576 -14.03 -11.05 13.98
N VAL A 577 -15.26 -10.82 14.46
CA VAL A 577 -15.98 -11.78 15.31
C VAL A 577 -16.28 -13.08 14.54
N PHE A 578 -16.68 -12.98 13.27
CA PHE A 578 -16.93 -14.13 12.39
C PHE A 578 -15.67 -14.98 12.21
N CYS A 579 -14.54 -14.40 11.79
CA CYS A 579 -13.28 -15.11 11.63
C CYS A 579 -12.76 -15.69 12.96
N SER A 580 -12.92 -14.95 14.07
CA SER A 580 -12.60 -15.43 15.42
C SER A 580 -13.44 -16.66 15.79
N PHE A 581 -14.74 -16.67 15.49
CA PHE A 581 -15.60 -17.83 15.75
C PHE A 581 -15.25 -19.03 14.87
N ILE A 582 -14.96 -18.81 13.58
CA ILE A 582 -14.53 -19.87 12.66
C ILE A 582 -13.20 -20.51 13.09
N ILE A 583 -12.26 -19.73 13.64
CA ILE A 583 -10.92 -20.22 14.02
C ILE A 583 -10.91 -20.85 15.41
N PHE A 584 -11.47 -20.20 16.43
CA PHE A 584 -11.44 -20.68 17.82
C PHE A 584 -12.65 -21.55 18.20
N GLY A 585 -13.74 -21.52 17.41
CA GLY A 585 -14.91 -22.37 17.59
C GLY A 585 -14.93 -23.63 16.71
N VAL A 586 -13.80 -23.97 16.07
CA VAL A 586 -13.72 -25.05 15.07
C VAL A 586 -14.20 -26.41 15.60
N ASP A 587 -13.95 -26.71 16.87
CA ASP A 587 -14.39 -27.96 17.51
C ASP A 587 -15.92 -28.05 17.54
N TYR A 588 -16.61 -26.95 17.90
CA TYR A 588 -18.08 -26.89 17.91
C TYR A 588 -18.68 -26.99 16.49
N LEU A 589 -17.97 -26.53 15.47
CA LEU A 589 -18.37 -26.73 14.06
C LEU A 589 -18.16 -28.19 13.63
N TYR A 590 -17.06 -28.82 14.05
CA TYR A 590 -16.74 -30.21 13.74
C TYR A 590 -17.73 -31.19 14.39
N ASP A 591 -18.08 -30.94 15.65
CA ASP A 591 -19.13 -31.64 16.41
C ASP A 591 -20.56 -31.36 15.89
N GLN A 592 -20.71 -30.59 14.81
CA GLN A 592 -21.98 -30.20 14.19
C GLN A 592 -23.00 -29.57 15.16
N SER A 593 -22.52 -28.82 16.15
CA SER A 593 -23.38 -28.16 17.13
C SER A 593 -24.34 -27.18 16.46
N TRP A 594 -25.64 -27.43 16.57
CA TRP A 594 -26.68 -26.65 15.86
C TRP A 594 -26.63 -25.15 16.17
N TRP A 595 -26.31 -24.79 17.42
CA TRP A 595 -26.16 -23.38 17.83
C TRP A 595 -24.96 -22.69 17.17
N ALA A 596 -23.85 -23.40 16.95
CA ALA A 596 -22.65 -22.87 16.31
C ALA A 596 -22.89 -22.67 14.81
N ILE A 597 -23.54 -23.63 14.15
CA ILE A 597 -23.94 -23.51 12.74
C ILE A 597 -24.94 -22.37 12.56
N LEU A 598 -25.95 -22.25 13.42
CA LEU A 598 -26.93 -21.16 13.40
C LEU A 598 -26.25 -19.79 13.54
N LEU A 599 -25.29 -19.65 14.46
CA LEU A 599 -24.55 -18.41 14.69
C LEU A 599 -23.68 -18.03 13.48
N VAL A 600 -23.00 -18.99 12.86
CA VAL A 600 -22.25 -18.80 11.60
C VAL A 600 -23.17 -18.33 10.48
N VAL A 601 -24.31 -18.99 10.27
CA VAL A 601 -25.29 -18.60 9.24
C VAL A 601 -25.84 -17.20 9.51
N LEU A 602 -26.17 -16.88 10.77
CA LEU A 602 -26.63 -15.54 11.16
C LEU A 602 -25.58 -14.46 10.87
N MET A 603 -24.30 -14.70 11.20
CA MET A 603 -23.22 -13.76 10.91
C MET A 603 -23.00 -13.58 9.40
N VAL A 604 -23.05 -14.65 8.60
CA VAL A 604 -22.95 -14.56 7.14
C VAL A 604 -24.12 -13.75 6.56
N LEU A 605 -25.35 -13.96 7.03
CA LEU A 605 -26.51 -13.19 6.60
C LEU A 605 -26.39 -11.70 6.98
N LEU A 606 -25.86 -11.39 8.18
CA LEU A 606 -25.60 -10.02 8.61
C LEU A 606 -24.47 -9.35 7.79
N ILE A 607 -23.40 -10.07 7.46
CA ILE A 607 -22.33 -9.59 6.56
C ILE A 607 -22.91 -9.26 5.18
N ILE A 608 -23.70 -10.17 4.60
CA ILE A 608 -24.37 -9.97 3.29
C ILE A 608 -25.32 -8.77 3.36
N MET A 609 -26.08 -8.63 4.45
CA MET A 609 -27.00 -7.50 4.66
C MET A 609 -26.25 -6.16 4.74
N LEU A 610 -25.15 -6.07 5.48
CA LEU A 610 -24.33 -4.85 5.55
C LEU A 610 -23.70 -4.50 4.19
N VAL A 611 -23.16 -5.49 3.47
CA VAL A 611 -22.63 -5.31 2.10
C VAL A 611 -23.74 -4.83 1.15
N PHE A 612 -24.97 -5.34 1.30
CA PHE A 612 -26.12 -4.91 0.52
C PHE A 612 -26.59 -3.49 0.85
N VAL A 613 -26.59 -3.10 2.13
CA VAL A 613 -26.90 -1.71 2.54
C VAL A 613 -25.86 -0.73 1.98
N ILE A 614 -24.58 -1.10 1.94
CA ILE A 614 -23.51 -0.30 1.31
C ILE A 614 -23.75 -0.16 -0.21
N LEU A 615 -24.11 -1.25 -0.89
CA LEU A 615 -24.47 -1.25 -2.33
C LEU A 615 -25.65 -0.32 -2.68
N GLN A 616 -26.56 -0.09 -1.74
CA GLN A 616 -27.70 0.82 -1.93
C GLN A 616 -27.34 2.31 -1.78
N GLN A 617 -26.13 2.65 -1.30
CA GLN A 617 -25.72 4.04 -1.12
C GLN A 617 -25.11 4.61 -2.42
N PRO A 618 -25.35 5.90 -2.75
CA PRO A 618 -24.79 6.53 -3.94
C PRO A 618 -23.26 6.66 -3.86
N GLU A 619 -22.57 6.17 -4.88
CA GLU A 619 -21.11 6.31 -5.04
C GLU A 619 -20.72 7.71 -5.53
N ASN A 620 -19.51 8.14 -5.18
CA ASN A 620 -18.92 9.37 -5.70
C ASN A 620 -18.66 9.22 -7.23
N PRO A 621 -19.21 10.12 -8.08
CA PRO A 621 -19.13 10.01 -9.53
C PRO A 621 -17.77 10.39 -10.13
N LYS A 622 -16.82 10.90 -9.32
CA LYS A 622 -15.53 11.38 -9.81
C LYS A 622 -14.69 10.24 -10.40
N LYS A 623 -14.49 10.27 -11.72
CA LYS A 623 -13.59 9.34 -12.43
C LYS A 623 -12.13 9.58 -12.04
N LEU A 624 -11.41 8.50 -11.79
CA LEU A 624 -9.97 8.48 -11.50
C LEU A 624 -9.24 7.68 -12.59
N PRO A 625 -7.95 7.97 -12.87
CA PRO A 625 -7.14 7.20 -13.84
C PRO A 625 -7.09 5.69 -13.57
N TYR A 626 -7.23 5.28 -12.31
CA TYR A 626 -7.44 3.90 -11.91
C TYR A 626 -8.49 3.83 -10.80
N MET A 627 -9.26 2.74 -10.81
CA MET A 627 -10.35 2.47 -9.89
C MET A 627 -10.40 0.96 -9.63
N ALA A 628 -10.47 0.58 -8.35
CA ALA A 628 -10.65 -0.81 -7.95
C ALA A 628 -11.98 -1.35 -8.54
N PRO A 629 -11.96 -2.49 -9.26
CA PRO A 629 -13.16 -3.10 -9.79
C PRO A 629 -14.03 -3.69 -8.68
N CYS A 630 -15.32 -3.90 -8.98
CA CYS A 630 -16.25 -4.64 -8.13
C CYS A 630 -16.31 -4.16 -6.67
N LEU A 631 -16.45 -2.85 -6.45
CA LEU A 631 -16.87 -2.32 -5.16
C LEU A 631 -18.31 -2.78 -4.81
N PRO A 632 -18.66 -2.93 -3.52
CA PRO A 632 -17.80 -2.94 -2.33
C PRO A 632 -17.09 -4.30 -2.11
N PHE A 633 -17.30 -5.29 -3.00
CA PHE A 633 -16.89 -6.67 -2.81
C PHE A 633 -15.38 -6.89 -2.72
N VAL A 634 -14.57 -6.21 -3.55
CA VAL A 634 -13.10 -6.39 -3.52
C VAL A 634 -12.50 -5.92 -2.18
N PRO A 635 -12.78 -4.69 -1.69
CA PRO A 635 -12.36 -4.28 -0.34
C PRO A 635 -12.94 -5.18 0.77
N ALA A 636 -14.22 -5.58 0.67
CA ALA A 636 -14.84 -6.45 1.66
C ALA A 636 -14.18 -7.84 1.75
N PHE A 637 -13.81 -8.43 0.62
CA PHE A 637 -13.14 -9.72 0.57
C PHE A 637 -11.67 -9.60 0.99
N ALA A 638 -10.97 -8.52 0.63
CA ALA A 638 -9.64 -8.20 1.15
C ALA A 638 -9.63 -8.11 2.69
N MET A 639 -10.59 -7.38 3.28
CA MET A 639 -10.74 -7.30 4.74
C MET A 639 -10.92 -8.69 5.37
N LEU A 640 -11.86 -9.50 4.85
CA LEU A 640 -12.16 -10.83 5.39
C LEU A 640 -10.94 -11.77 5.34
N VAL A 641 -10.24 -11.82 4.21
CA VAL A 641 -9.06 -12.69 4.05
C VAL A 641 -7.91 -12.22 4.94
N ASN A 642 -7.64 -10.91 5.00
CA ASN A 642 -6.55 -10.40 5.83
C ASN A 642 -6.82 -10.61 7.33
N ILE A 643 -8.06 -10.39 7.79
CA ILE A 643 -8.49 -10.70 9.17
C ILE A 643 -8.34 -12.20 9.47
N TYR A 644 -8.72 -13.08 8.54
CA TYR A 644 -8.59 -14.53 8.71
C TYR A 644 -7.11 -14.97 8.87
N LEU A 645 -6.22 -14.48 8.01
CA LEU A 645 -4.78 -14.80 8.09
C LEU A 645 -4.16 -14.26 9.38
N MET A 646 -4.52 -13.04 9.79
CA MET A 646 -4.04 -12.39 11.01
C MET A 646 -4.41 -13.18 12.29
N LEU A 647 -5.59 -13.80 12.30
CA LEU A 647 -6.07 -14.65 13.40
C LEU A 647 -5.52 -16.08 13.37
N LYS A 648 -4.86 -16.51 12.27
CA LYS A 648 -4.14 -17.80 12.18
C LYS A 648 -2.70 -17.73 12.69
N LEU A 649 -2.16 -16.54 12.93
CA LEU A 649 -0.83 -16.34 13.53
C LEU A 649 -0.86 -16.62 15.05
N SER A 650 0.31 -16.88 15.63
CA SER A 650 0.41 -17.35 17.01
C SER A 650 0.02 -16.29 18.04
N LYS A 651 -0.51 -16.73 19.19
CA LYS A 651 -0.88 -15.86 20.32
C LYS A 651 0.33 -15.10 20.88
N ILE A 652 1.53 -15.70 20.81
CA ILE A 652 2.78 -15.04 21.25
C ILE A 652 3.13 -13.86 20.34
N THR A 653 2.85 -13.97 19.04
CA THR A 653 3.12 -12.96 18.02
C THR A 653 2.24 -11.73 18.24
N TRP A 654 0.96 -11.93 18.60
CA TRP A 654 0.06 -10.85 19.02
C TRP A 654 0.54 -10.11 20.26
N ILE A 655 1.05 -10.83 21.28
CA ILE A 655 1.59 -10.21 22.50
C ILE A 655 2.85 -9.40 22.17
N ARG A 656 3.77 -9.96 21.38
CA ARG A 656 4.99 -9.27 20.93
C ARG A 656 4.66 -8.00 20.13
N PHE A 657 3.76 -8.11 19.15
CA PHE A 657 3.28 -6.97 18.36
C PHE A 657 2.67 -5.88 19.24
N ALA A 658 1.80 -6.23 20.20
CA ALA A 658 1.20 -5.27 21.12
C ALA A 658 2.23 -4.56 22.01
N VAL A 659 3.26 -5.27 22.49
CA VAL A 659 4.38 -4.67 23.24
C VAL A 659 5.18 -3.73 22.34
N TRP A 660 5.45 -4.12 21.09
CA TRP A 660 6.20 -3.32 20.13
C TRP A 660 5.44 -2.09 19.60
N CYS A 661 4.11 -2.13 19.52
CA CYS A 661 3.32 -0.94 19.25
C CYS A 661 3.33 0.07 20.41
N PHE A 662 3.69 -0.36 21.62
CA PHE A 662 3.73 0.48 22.83
C PHE A 662 5.12 1.06 23.13
N VAL A 663 6.20 0.34 22.77
CA VAL A 663 7.61 0.78 22.85
C VAL A 663 7.93 1.79 21.76
#